data_AF-A0A1M3GW58-F1
#
_entry.id   AF-A0A1M3GW58-F1
#
_cell.length_a   1.000
_cell.length_b   1.000
_cell.length_c   1.000
_cell.angle_alpha   90.00
_cell.angle_beta   90.00
_cell.angle_gamma   90.00
#
_symmetry.space_group_name_H-M   'P 1'
#
loop_
_entity.id
_entity.type
_entity.pdbx_description
1 polymer ?
#
loop_
_entity_poly.entity_id
_entity_poly.type
_entity_poly.pdbx_seq_one_letter_code
_entity_poly.pdbx_strand_id
1 'polypeptide(L)'
;MKTKHMLLFTLFLSETTPAWAMLDEDANGISHPKTAKKRKGTSQSAAVTLSQLQERSKKARNETKKRVAQYDNTLTKVMLFGYSAHGKTALVECLAGPLFAKEKAGELRLKSYNPLPGFTIGKGNGKAGTAISGAWHDKAHDMVFWDNPGWGDPAPNGEDIINAAAIRQIFTPGTNAKILLAIDEAILYQAQPIDFQNLLNEITGIFPHIDELKKSLSVVITKASKKPLTRLNYLQKKGQLQKLTPPAKDLLKFLVDNSEKRIALFPAPKEEGDYKFDKESIYKVIEATEPTLNPTVTPYLNDVSRILVTNFAQELNDNAVNFLKNQGTQQVVDYCNNEVDNHQGSITALRANLGKIVQGLRLLQNVSVKAKDFADVFDKFFSTHNPLRKLVDSLTFLKSIKGDVRYDLPAWSQALKGLIDKLDLRIKAPQPIYDAVTKSVSLEANILGTKDLKAMLKKYPLLKSIKVHASDTLIIDKNITCHGASCSFIAHSMKVKGKKTMDLSGIPGASITTQAATGANGKPGNPGRSGGHFYAKAVSFTHLDQLTIDTSGGKGGDGQKGGTGKKGDDGKDEEYPSAQYVPTRVDSTNLPQRSKINPYRRAPFSLGGASPWRIGQIKINAGGFVDGIEVLVRAGKNEMVSLGKAGGPGGTMHEINLNSDEKLTGCYGTYGIYKEGQVLNQLYLVTNKRSSIGPFGSIKGDRTFSENYPDKEVTGISGDQGIADIFHVITVHRFTWGNVNPSQVRADGKEGKKGGDGGKGGIGGLPGTAVIKGATFTHIANNGTSGKNGNGGDGGKGGKHGRYHMLKDRGRADNGPKGGLSQVTPPAPTALPAINMQTAINLYKAYYLQEASDPLVSPFVKVFPNLKP
;
A
#
# COMPACT_ATOMS: atom_id res chain seq x y z
N MET A 1 15.81 -26.57 -0.82
CA MET A 1 15.14 -26.73 0.49
C MET A 1 16.16 -26.87 1.66
N LYS A 2 17.28 -26.13 1.69
CA LYS A 2 18.32 -26.28 2.74
C LYS A 2 18.76 -24.99 3.48
N THR A 3 18.17 -23.84 3.18
CA THR A 3 18.58 -22.53 3.76
C THR A 3 17.81 -22.08 5.00
N LYS A 4 16.68 -22.70 5.34
CA LYS A 4 15.83 -22.27 6.49
C LYS A 4 16.35 -22.64 7.88
N HIS A 5 17.41 -23.45 8.00
CA HIS A 5 17.94 -23.90 9.30
C HIS A 5 19.12 -23.07 9.82
N MET A 6 19.81 -22.26 9.00
CA MET A 6 20.93 -21.44 9.48
C MET A 6 20.48 -20.26 10.35
N LEU A 7 19.36 -19.59 10.03
CA LEU A 7 18.94 -18.38 10.74
C LEU A 7 18.59 -18.61 12.22
N LEU A 8 18.15 -19.83 12.57
CA LEU A 8 17.87 -20.22 13.95
C LEU A 8 19.15 -20.52 14.75
N PHE A 9 20.25 -20.83 14.06
CA PHE A 9 21.55 -21.16 14.65
C PHE A 9 22.38 -19.90 14.94
N THR A 10 22.29 -18.86 14.09
CA THR A 10 23.02 -17.59 14.30
C THR A 10 22.58 -16.86 15.57
N LEU A 11 21.30 -16.98 15.95
CA LEU A 11 20.75 -16.43 17.20
C LEU A 11 21.25 -17.13 18.48
N PHE A 12 21.92 -18.28 18.36
CA PHE A 12 22.47 -19.05 19.48
C PHE A 12 24.00 -18.95 19.63
N LEU A 13 24.68 -18.21 18.75
CA LEU A 13 26.16 -18.18 18.70
C LEU A 13 26.79 -16.78 18.70
N SER A 14 26.01 -15.70 18.77
CA SER A 14 26.55 -14.33 18.90
C SER A 14 26.82 -13.94 20.37
N GLU A 15 27.47 -14.82 21.14
CA GLU A 15 28.08 -14.45 22.43
C GLU A 15 29.50 -13.92 22.18
N THR A 16 29.62 -12.70 21.66
CA THR A 16 30.87 -11.93 21.70
C THR A 16 30.83 -10.98 22.88
N THR A 17 31.39 -11.39 24.01
CA THR A 17 31.61 -10.52 25.17
C THR A 17 32.59 -9.40 24.80
N PRO A 18 32.23 -8.10 24.97
CA PRO A 18 33.21 -7.05 24.95
C PRO A 18 34.01 -7.10 26.25
N ALA A 19 35.31 -7.33 26.15
CA ALA A 19 36.23 -7.29 27.29
C ALA A 19 36.42 -5.84 27.77
N TRP A 20 35.63 -5.41 28.75
CA TRP A 20 35.86 -4.16 29.48
C TRP A 20 36.96 -4.38 30.53
N ALA A 21 38.19 -4.02 30.16
CA ALA A 21 39.25 -3.82 31.14
C ALA A 21 39.06 -2.42 31.77
N MET A 22 38.67 -2.36 33.05
CA MET A 22 38.88 -1.15 33.84
C MET A 22 40.36 -1.08 34.24
N LEU A 23 41.04 -0.06 33.73
CA LEU A 23 42.28 0.44 34.30
C LEU A 23 41.88 1.41 35.41
N ASP A 24 42.16 1.05 36.66
CA ASP A 24 42.21 2.00 37.77
C ASP A 24 43.66 2.50 37.89
N GLU A 25 43.87 3.80 37.68
CA GLU A 25 45.10 4.50 38.12
C GLU A 25 44.76 5.43 39.30
N ASP A 26 45.55 5.27 40.36
CA ASP A 26 45.95 6.24 41.38
C ASP A 26 44.93 6.95 42.29
N ALA A 27 44.89 6.46 43.54
CA ALA A 27 45.00 7.33 44.73
C ALA A 27 45.76 6.62 45.88
N ASN A 28 46.77 7.30 46.43
CA ASN A 28 47.72 6.77 47.43
C ASN A 28 47.12 6.57 48.84
N GLY A 29 47.66 5.64 49.66
CA GLY A 29 47.19 5.51 51.07
C GLY A 29 47.72 4.41 52.01
N ILE A 30 48.98 3.97 51.90
CA ILE A 30 49.82 3.28 52.94
C ILE A 30 49.10 2.58 54.14
N SER A 31 49.13 1.24 54.21
CA SER A 31 49.85 0.47 55.26
C SER A 31 49.64 -1.06 55.20
N HIS A 32 50.74 -1.80 55.16
CA HIS A 32 50.84 -3.24 55.50
C HIS A 32 51.13 -3.39 57.02
N PRO A 33 51.01 -4.57 57.69
CA PRO A 33 51.22 -5.95 57.19
C PRO A 33 50.17 -6.98 57.76
N LYS A 34 50.22 -8.33 57.67
CA LYS A 34 51.26 -9.33 57.36
C LYS A 34 50.74 -10.49 56.49
N THR A 35 51.69 -11.13 55.82
CA THR A 35 51.64 -12.39 55.03
C THR A 35 50.62 -13.48 55.41
N ALA A 36 49.86 -13.96 54.42
CA ALA A 36 49.26 -15.30 54.39
C ALA A 36 49.43 -15.94 52.99
N LYS A 37 49.68 -17.26 52.92
CA LYS A 37 50.14 -17.95 51.70
C LYS A 37 49.11 -17.93 50.55
N LYS A 38 49.52 -17.43 49.38
CA LYS A 38 48.79 -17.58 48.09
C LYS A 38 48.57 -19.06 47.77
N ARG A 39 47.32 -19.54 47.81
CA ARG A 39 46.89 -20.71 47.01
C ARG A 39 46.49 -20.22 45.62
N LYS A 40 47.26 -20.59 44.59
CA LYS A 40 46.81 -20.44 43.19
C LYS A 40 45.63 -21.39 42.96
N GLY A 41 44.50 -20.85 42.53
CA GLY A 41 43.25 -21.58 42.32
C GLY A 41 42.27 -20.80 41.45
N THR A 42 42.72 -20.38 40.27
CA THR A 42 41.89 -19.68 39.27
C THR A 42 40.90 -20.65 38.62
N SER A 43 39.80 -20.91 39.32
CA SER A 43 38.58 -21.48 38.74
C SER A 43 37.67 -20.32 38.35
N GLN A 44 37.78 -19.82 37.12
CA GLN A 44 36.70 -18.99 36.54
C GLN A 44 35.46 -19.87 36.41
N SER A 45 34.48 -19.68 37.30
CA SER A 45 33.16 -20.30 37.14
C SER A 45 32.49 -19.68 35.91
N ALA A 46 32.13 -20.52 34.94
CA ALA A 46 31.38 -20.08 33.77
C ALA A 46 30.10 -19.36 34.22
N ALA A 47 29.84 -18.18 33.66
CA ALA A 47 28.63 -17.41 33.97
C ALA A 47 27.38 -18.22 33.58
N VAL A 48 26.40 -18.30 34.48
CA VAL A 48 25.16 -19.03 34.21
C VAL A 48 24.30 -18.23 33.24
N THR A 49 23.88 -18.88 32.15
CA THR A 49 22.99 -18.26 31.16
C THR A 49 21.54 -18.28 31.66
N LEU A 50 20.73 -17.31 31.20
CA LEU A 50 19.31 -17.27 31.51
C LEU A 50 18.59 -18.57 31.13
N SER A 51 18.93 -19.16 29.98
CA SER A 51 18.36 -20.43 29.51
C SER A 51 18.61 -21.58 30.48
N GLN A 52 19.85 -21.72 30.97
CA GLN A 52 20.20 -22.70 32.01
C GLN A 52 19.42 -22.42 33.30
N LEU A 53 19.34 -21.16 33.72
CA LEU A 53 18.60 -20.77 34.93
C LEU A 53 17.12 -21.13 34.83
N GLN A 54 16.48 -20.87 33.70
CA GLN A 54 15.08 -21.20 33.44
C GLN A 54 14.83 -22.71 33.41
N GLU A 55 15.67 -23.48 32.72
CA GLU A 55 15.54 -24.93 32.65
C GLU A 55 15.68 -25.55 34.04
N ARG A 56 16.71 -25.16 34.80
CA ARG A 56 16.94 -25.62 36.17
C ARG A 56 15.81 -25.21 37.10
N SER A 57 15.31 -23.97 36.99
CA SER A 57 14.14 -23.50 37.75
C SER A 57 12.84 -24.20 37.36
N LYS A 58 12.67 -24.60 36.09
CA LYS A 58 11.53 -25.40 35.63
C LYS A 58 11.61 -26.82 36.17
N LYS A 59 12.80 -27.43 36.14
CA LYS A 59 13.08 -28.76 36.71
C LYS A 59 12.78 -28.78 38.22
N ALA A 60 13.40 -27.88 38.99
CA ALA A 60 13.19 -27.78 40.43
C ALA A 60 11.71 -27.55 40.79
N ARG A 61 11.02 -26.61 40.11
CA ARG A 61 9.57 -26.41 40.30
C ARG A 61 8.74 -27.67 40.02
N ASN A 62 9.03 -28.38 38.94
CA ASN A 62 8.30 -29.60 38.58
C ASN A 62 8.56 -30.74 39.57
N GLU A 63 9.79 -30.88 40.06
CA GLU A 63 10.17 -31.89 41.06
C GLU A 63 9.55 -31.58 42.43
N THR A 64 9.58 -30.31 42.88
CA THR A 64 8.87 -29.88 44.09
C THR A 64 7.36 -30.07 43.93
N LYS A 65 6.75 -29.67 42.81
CA LYS A 65 5.30 -29.87 42.58
C LYS A 65 4.90 -31.35 42.61
N LYS A 66 5.74 -32.24 42.06
CA LYS A 66 5.54 -33.70 42.16
C LYS A 66 5.59 -34.18 43.62
N ARG A 67 6.53 -33.68 44.43
CA ARG A 67 6.60 -34.00 45.87
C ARG A 67 5.41 -33.45 46.65
N VAL A 68 4.99 -32.22 46.39
CA VAL A 68 3.81 -31.61 47.06
C VAL A 68 2.56 -32.43 46.79
N ALA A 69 2.39 -32.95 45.57
CA ALA A 69 1.26 -33.81 45.20
C ALA A 69 1.29 -35.24 45.79
N GLN A 70 2.33 -35.64 46.54
CA GLN A 70 2.40 -36.94 47.23
C GLN A 70 1.75 -36.91 48.62
N TYR A 71 1.43 -35.73 49.14
CA TYR A 71 0.88 -35.53 50.48
C TYR A 71 -0.49 -34.87 50.36
N ASP A 72 -1.40 -35.17 51.28
CA ASP A 72 -2.69 -34.47 51.34
C ASP A 72 -2.46 -32.99 51.68
N ASN A 73 -3.23 -32.10 51.04
CA ASN A 73 -3.18 -30.66 51.29
C ASN A 73 -3.84 -30.26 52.61
N THR A 74 -4.64 -31.14 53.22
CA THR A 74 -5.19 -30.93 54.58
C THR A 74 -4.11 -30.95 55.67
N LEU A 75 -3.03 -31.72 55.46
CA LEU A 75 -1.93 -31.90 56.42
C LEU A 75 -1.21 -30.58 56.71
N THR A 76 -0.79 -30.42 57.97
CA THR A 76 0.00 -29.24 58.37
C THR A 76 1.43 -29.37 57.83
N LYS A 77 1.83 -28.43 56.96
CA LYS A 77 3.17 -28.41 56.36
C LYS A 77 4.12 -27.55 57.21
N VAL A 78 5.11 -28.17 57.85
CA VAL A 78 6.12 -27.48 58.67
C VAL A 78 7.31 -27.11 57.80
N MET A 79 7.49 -25.81 57.53
CA MET A 79 8.48 -25.28 56.61
C MET A 79 9.77 -24.91 57.35
N LEU A 80 10.86 -25.64 57.14
CA LEU A 80 12.15 -25.31 57.75
C LEU A 80 12.86 -24.20 56.97
N PHE A 81 13.38 -23.21 57.70
CA PHE A 81 14.15 -22.09 57.15
C PHE A 81 15.41 -21.82 57.97
N GLY A 82 16.37 -21.08 57.41
CA GLY A 82 17.69 -20.85 58.00
C GLY A 82 18.81 -21.01 56.98
N TYR A 83 20.00 -20.43 57.26
CA TYR A 83 21.16 -20.56 56.37
C TYR A 83 21.61 -22.01 56.19
N SER A 84 22.43 -22.24 55.16
CA SER A 84 23.11 -23.52 55.00
C SER A 84 23.97 -23.85 56.24
N ALA A 85 24.06 -25.15 56.56
CA ALA A 85 24.71 -25.68 57.78
C ALA A 85 24.13 -25.27 59.15
N HIS A 86 23.00 -24.54 59.24
CA HIS A 86 22.23 -24.29 60.49
C HIS A 86 21.50 -25.54 61.06
N GLY A 87 21.87 -26.76 60.65
CA GLY A 87 21.33 -27.99 61.23
C GLY A 87 19.93 -28.42 60.77
N LYS A 88 19.24 -27.71 59.86
CA LYS A 88 17.88 -28.04 59.38
C LYS A 88 17.64 -29.52 59.08
N THR A 89 18.47 -30.10 58.20
CA THR A 89 18.37 -31.52 57.83
C THR A 89 18.60 -32.46 59.02
N ALA A 90 19.56 -32.14 59.90
CA ALA A 90 19.86 -32.94 61.08
C ALA A 90 18.73 -32.86 62.12
N LEU A 91 18.04 -31.72 62.21
CA LEU A 91 16.84 -31.55 63.03
C LEU A 91 15.72 -32.49 62.56
N VAL A 92 15.35 -32.49 61.27
CA VAL A 92 14.27 -33.37 60.76
C VAL A 92 14.64 -34.85 60.91
N GLU A 93 15.87 -35.23 60.58
CA GLU A 93 16.36 -36.60 60.77
C GLU A 93 16.31 -37.03 62.25
N CYS A 94 16.58 -36.13 63.21
CA CYS A 94 16.48 -36.39 64.65
C CYS A 94 15.03 -36.51 65.16
N LEU A 95 14.08 -35.83 64.52
CA LEU A 95 12.65 -35.97 64.82
C LEU A 95 12.11 -37.32 64.33
N ALA A 96 12.61 -37.78 63.17
CA ALA A 96 12.20 -39.02 62.52
C ALA A 96 12.84 -40.30 63.09
N GLY A 97 14.05 -40.20 63.68
CA GLY A 97 14.74 -41.38 64.21
C GLY A 97 15.99 -41.06 65.03
N PRO A 98 16.62 -42.08 65.64
CA PRO A 98 17.86 -41.91 66.38
C PRO A 98 19.00 -41.47 65.45
N LEU A 99 19.83 -40.57 65.96
CA LEU A 99 21.09 -40.15 65.34
C LEU A 99 22.26 -40.62 66.19
N PHE A 100 23.46 -40.59 65.60
CA PHE A 100 24.71 -40.78 66.33
C PHE A 100 25.71 -39.67 66.00
N ALA A 101 26.53 -39.32 66.99
CA ALA A 101 27.66 -38.44 66.84
C ALA A 101 28.90 -39.22 66.43
N LYS A 102 29.64 -38.70 65.46
CA LYS A 102 30.96 -39.21 65.07
C LYS A 102 31.92 -38.04 64.86
N GLU A 103 33.12 -38.15 65.41
CA GLU A 103 34.18 -37.18 65.23
C GLU A 103 34.65 -37.16 63.77
N LYS A 104 34.86 -35.96 63.24
CA LYS A 104 35.51 -35.75 61.95
C LYS A 104 36.30 -34.45 61.99
N ALA A 105 37.62 -34.58 62.01
CA ALA A 105 38.57 -33.46 62.04
C ALA A 105 38.41 -32.55 63.29
N GLY A 106 38.33 -33.14 64.49
CA GLY A 106 38.21 -32.41 65.75
C GLY A 106 36.81 -31.89 66.08
N GLU A 107 35.81 -32.19 65.25
CA GLU A 107 34.41 -31.83 65.48
C GLU A 107 33.51 -33.07 65.54
N LEU A 108 32.68 -33.17 66.57
CA LEU A 108 31.58 -34.13 66.62
C LEU A 108 30.47 -33.72 65.65
N ARG A 109 30.12 -34.62 64.73
CA ARG A 109 29.08 -34.38 63.70
C ARG A 109 28.03 -35.47 63.75
N LEU A 110 26.76 -35.05 63.73
CA LEU A 110 25.62 -35.96 63.71
C LEU A 110 25.51 -36.70 62.37
N LYS A 111 25.07 -37.94 62.43
CA LYS A 111 24.74 -38.82 61.30
C LYS A 111 23.46 -39.58 61.60
N SER A 112 22.70 -39.90 60.55
CA SER A 112 21.53 -40.76 60.63
C SER A 112 21.93 -42.22 60.39
N TYR A 113 21.34 -43.15 61.14
CA TYR A 113 21.45 -44.59 60.85
C TYR A 113 20.70 -44.94 59.58
N ASN A 114 19.50 -44.37 59.40
CA ASN A 114 18.57 -44.63 58.31
C ASN A 114 18.17 -43.28 57.67
N PRO A 115 19.00 -42.70 56.80
CA PRO A 115 18.77 -41.36 56.26
C PRO A 115 17.46 -41.26 55.47
N LEU A 116 16.70 -40.20 55.74
CA LEU A 116 15.40 -39.97 55.10
C LEU A 116 15.54 -39.74 53.58
N PRO A 117 14.62 -40.25 52.73
CA PRO A 117 14.69 -40.05 51.28
C PRO A 117 14.71 -38.56 50.88
N GLY A 118 15.83 -38.12 50.29
CA GLY A 118 16.04 -36.74 49.87
C GLY A 118 16.66 -35.81 50.91
N PHE A 119 16.90 -36.30 52.14
CA PHE A 119 17.65 -35.61 53.17
C PHE A 119 19.12 -36.06 53.11
N THR A 120 20.07 -35.19 53.48
CA THR A 120 21.48 -35.58 53.61
C THR A 120 22.22 -34.68 54.59
N ILE A 121 22.52 -35.19 55.79
CA ILE A 121 23.30 -34.45 56.79
C ILE A 121 24.75 -34.25 56.30
N GLY A 122 25.22 -33.00 56.27
CA GLY A 122 26.65 -32.69 56.25
C GLY A 122 27.42 -32.84 54.92
N LYS A 123 26.86 -32.40 53.78
CA LYS A 123 27.59 -32.28 52.48
C LYS A 123 28.70 -31.21 52.51
N GLY A 124 29.77 -31.46 53.24
CA GLY A 124 30.84 -30.49 53.55
C GLY A 124 31.87 -30.17 52.46
N ASN A 125 31.49 -30.11 51.17
CA ASN A 125 32.42 -29.90 50.04
C ASN A 125 32.02 -28.70 49.14
N GLY A 126 31.46 -27.61 49.69
CA GLY A 126 31.28 -26.33 48.98
C GLY A 126 30.34 -26.33 47.76
N LYS A 127 29.67 -27.44 47.45
CA LYS A 127 28.59 -27.51 46.46
C LYS A 127 27.27 -27.31 47.17
N ALA A 128 26.61 -26.17 46.91
CA ALA A 128 25.26 -25.89 47.38
C ALA A 128 24.35 -27.10 47.07
N GLY A 129 23.87 -27.73 48.13
CA GLY A 129 23.17 -29.01 48.07
C GLY A 129 21.70 -28.81 48.39
N THR A 130 20.84 -29.43 47.57
CA THR A 130 19.37 -29.45 47.74
C THR A 130 18.66 -28.19 47.23
N ALA A 131 18.55 -28.05 45.91
CA ALA A 131 17.63 -27.10 45.26
C ALA A 131 16.17 -27.61 45.18
N ILE A 132 15.88 -28.77 45.77
CA ILE A 132 14.58 -29.46 45.77
C ILE A 132 14.27 -29.87 47.21
N SER A 133 13.36 -29.17 47.88
CA SER A 133 13.10 -29.36 49.32
C SER A 133 12.77 -30.82 49.65
N GLY A 134 13.43 -31.37 50.67
CA GLY A 134 13.12 -32.68 51.23
C GLY A 134 11.76 -32.65 51.94
N ALA A 135 11.03 -33.76 51.94
CA ALA A 135 9.72 -33.86 52.58
C ALA A 135 9.59 -35.18 53.33
N TRP A 136 9.16 -35.11 54.60
CA TRP A 136 8.90 -36.27 55.46
C TRP A 136 7.57 -36.09 56.19
N HIS A 137 6.69 -37.09 56.13
CA HIS A 137 5.43 -37.10 56.86
C HIS A 137 5.61 -37.82 58.20
N ASP A 138 5.51 -37.05 59.28
CA ASP A 138 5.34 -37.56 60.62
C ASP A 138 3.87 -37.92 60.87
N LYS A 139 3.58 -39.22 60.83
CA LYS A 139 2.23 -39.76 61.05
C LYS A 139 1.77 -39.67 62.51
N ALA A 140 2.66 -39.46 63.47
CA ALA A 140 2.28 -39.38 64.88
C ALA A 140 1.64 -38.03 65.22
N HIS A 141 2.10 -36.96 64.55
CA HIS A 141 1.66 -35.59 64.78
C HIS A 141 0.85 -34.99 63.59
N ASP A 142 0.60 -35.78 62.54
CA ASP A 142 -0.10 -35.38 61.31
C ASP A 142 0.52 -34.17 60.59
N MET A 143 1.87 -34.14 60.57
CA MET A 143 2.66 -33.02 60.02
C MET A 143 3.63 -33.48 58.93
N VAL A 144 3.77 -32.66 57.88
CA VAL A 144 4.77 -32.88 56.82
C VAL A 144 5.89 -31.85 56.96
N PHE A 145 7.07 -32.30 57.34
CA PHE A 145 8.27 -31.47 57.48
C PHE A 145 8.96 -31.26 56.13
N TRP A 146 9.20 -30.00 55.77
CA TRP A 146 9.86 -29.58 54.53
C TRP A 146 11.23 -28.96 54.80
N ASP A 147 12.31 -29.70 54.51
CA ASP A 147 13.70 -29.20 54.58
C ASP A 147 14.00 -28.39 53.31
N ASN A 148 13.91 -27.07 53.42
CA ASN A 148 14.15 -26.16 52.30
C ASN A 148 15.64 -25.89 52.07
N PRO A 149 16.03 -25.50 50.84
CA PRO A 149 17.38 -25.00 50.55
C PRO A 149 17.81 -23.96 51.60
N GLY A 150 19.08 -24.00 52.01
CA GLY A 150 19.62 -22.96 52.88
C GLY A 150 19.67 -21.61 52.19
N TRP A 151 19.32 -20.55 52.92
CA TRP A 151 19.60 -19.20 52.47
C TRP A 151 21.10 -18.92 52.53
N GLY A 152 21.54 -17.83 51.89
CA GLY A 152 22.88 -17.27 52.11
C GLY A 152 24.05 -18.11 51.59
N ASP A 153 23.82 -19.24 50.92
CA ASP A 153 24.88 -19.93 50.18
C ASP A 153 25.36 -19.00 49.05
N PRO A 154 26.64 -18.57 49.02
CA PRO A 154 27.18 -17.73 47.96
C PRO A 154 27.48 -18.59 46.72
N ALA A 155 26.45 -19.24 46.19
CA ALA A 155 26.56 -19.98 44.95
C ALA A 155 26.65 -18.98 43.79
N PRO A 156 27.75 -18.94 43.02
CA PRO A 156 28.02 -17.91 42.00
C PRO A 156 27.08 -17.96 40.76
N ASN A 157 26.04 -18.79 40.82
CA ASN A 157 25.36 -19.39 39.69
C ASN A 157 23.82 -19.19 39.72
N GLY A 158 23.32 -18.28 40.57
CA GLY A 158 21.88 -17.98 40.66
C GLY A 158 21.03 -19.07 41.32
N GLU A 159 21.62 -19.93 42.17
CA GLU A 159 20.88 -20.98 42.89
C GLU A 159 19.72 -20.41 43.73
N ASP A 160 19.89 -19.23 44.34
CA ASP A 160 18.83 -18.55 45.09
C ASP A 160 17.58 -18.31 44.24
N ILE A 161 17.71 -18.06 42.94
CA ILE A 161 16.57 -17.89 42.02
C ILE A 161 15.85 -19.23 41.79
N ILE A 162 16.60 -20.33 41.69
CA ILE A 162 16.07 -21.69 41.57
C ILE A 162 15.37 -22.10 42.87
N ASN A 163 15.99 -21.84 44.02
CA ASN A 163 15.48 -22.10 45.36
C ASN A 163 14.20 -21.32 45.62
N ALA A 164 14.19 -20.01 45.35
CA ALA A 164 13.04 -19.13 45.45
C ALA A 164 11.88 -19.60 44.55
N ALA A 165 12.17 -20.02 43.31
CA ALA A 165 11.19 -20.59 42.40
C ALA A 165 10.59 -21.91 42.93
N ALA A 166 11.42 -22.77 43.55
CA ALA A 166 11.03 -24.07 44.10
C ALA A 166 10.19 -23.93 45.38
N ILE A 167 10.65 -23.14 46.36
CA ILE A 167 9.95 -22.88 47.64
C ILE A 167 8.54 -22.34 47.37
N ARG A 168 8.38 -21.45 46.39
CA ARG A 168 7.06 -20.93 45.98
C ARG A 168 6.07 -22.02 45.52
N GLN A 169 6.53 -23.20 45.07
CA GLN A 169 5.64 -24.31 44.71
C GLN A 169 5.11 -25.10 45.91
N ILE A 170 5.65 -24.89 47.11
CA ILE A 170 5.18 -25.54 48.33
C ILE A 170 3.97 -24.79 48.91
N PHE A 171 3.97 -23.46 48.77
CA PHE A 171 2.89 -22.55 49.17
C PHE A 171 1.81 -22.40 48.08
N THR A 172 1.24 -23.52 47.62
CA THR A 172 0.06 -23.49 46.72
C THR A 172 -1.22 -23.14 47.48
N PRO A 173 -2.25 -22.57 46.82
CA PRO A 173 -3.57 -22.42 47.41
C PRO A 173 -4.09 -23.73 48.02
N GLY A 174 -4.71 -23.64 49.19
CA GLY A 174 -5.08 -24.76 50.05
C GLY A 174 -3.99 -25.19 51.05
N THR A 175 -2.82 -24.53 51.10
CA THR A 175 -1.72 -24.94 51.99
C THR A 175 -1.88 -24.37 53.40
N ASN A 176 -1.94 -25.26 54.39
CA ASN A 176 -1.87 -24.94 55.80
C ASN A 176 -0.41 -25.08 56.30
N ALA A 177 0.23 -24.00 56.74
CA ALA A 177 1.68 -23.97 56.98
C ALA A 177 2.09 -23.47 58.37
N LYS A 178 3.04 -24.17 59.00
CA LYS A 178 3.83 -23.69 60.14
C LYS A 178 5.24 -23.35 59.69
N ILE A 179 5.90 -22.40 60.33
CA ILE A 179 7.24 -21.93 59.97
C ILE A 179 8.22 -22.34 61.08
N LEU A 180 9.32 -23.00 60.74
CA LEU A 180 10.33 -23.47 61.69
C LEU A 180 11.70 -22.89 61.34
N LEU A 181 12.15 -21.88 62.09
CA LEU A 181 13.41 -21.20 61.84
C LEU A 181 14.56 -21.84 62.63
N ALA A 182 15.52 -22.44 61.92
CA ALA A 182 16.73 -23.00 62.49
C ALA A 182 17.85 -21.94 62.56
N ILE A 183 18.36 -21.70 63.76
CA ILE A 183 19.39 -20.70 64.06
C ILE A 183 20.60 -21.42 64.66
N ASP A 184 21.77 -21.32 64.02
CA ASP A 184 23.01 -21.79 64.64
C ASP A 184 23.36 -20.90 65.84
N GLU A 185 23.60 -21.47 67.03
CA GLU A 185 23.98 -20.69 68.22
C GLU A 185 25.16 -19.73 67.95
N ALA A 186 26.11 -20.10 67.08
CA ALA A 186 27.29 -19.31 66.80
C ALA A 186 26.97 -17.88 66.30
N ILE A 187 25.92 -17.70 65.48
CA ILE A 187 25.60 -16.38 64.90
C ILE A 187 25.09 -15.38 65.96
N LEU A 188 24.58 -15.88 67.09
CA LEU A 188 24.13 -15.04 68.22
C LEU A 188 25.31 -14.43 69.00
N TYR A 189 26.48 -15.06 68.93
CA TYR A 189 27.67 -14.69 69.72
C TYR A 189 28.73 -13.92 68.92
N GLN A 190 28.48 -13.60 67.65
CA GLN A 190 29.32 -12.68 66.88
C GLN A 190 29.41 -11.29 67.56
N ALA A 191 30.56 -10.63 67.42
CA ALA A 191 30.81 -9.30 68.01
C ALA A 191 29.82 -8.24 67.51
N GLN A 192 29.46 -8.32 66.23
CA GLN A 192 28.27 -7.72 65.64
C GLN A 192 27.47 -8.89 65.03
N PRO A 193 26.24 -9.18 65.51
CA PRO A 193 25.46 -10.33 65.06
C PRO A 193 24.79 -10.02 63.71
N ILE A 194 25.61 -9.84 62.67
CA ILE A 194 25.17 -9.41 61.34
C ILE A 194 24.34 -10.51 60.68
N ASP A 195 24.80 -11.77 60.76
CA ASP A 195 24.10 -12.89 60.14
C ASP A 195 22.77 -13.17 60.83
N PHE A 196 22.68 -12.98 62.14
CA PHE A 196 21.40 -13.02 62.87
C PHE A 196 20.45 -11.90 62.46
N GLN A 197 20.97 -10.68 62.28
CA GLN A 197 20.17 -9.54 61.82
C GLN A 197 19.65 -9.74 60.40
N ASN A 198 20.50 -10.23 59.51
CA ASN A 198 20.13 -10.58 58.15
C ASN A 198 19.06 -11.68 58.17
N LEU A 199 19.26 -12.78 58.90
CA LEU A 199 18.29 -13.87 59.02
C LEU A 199 16.89 -13.42 59.46
N LEU A 200 16.80 -12.48 60.42
CA LEU A 200 15.51 -11.92 60.86
C LEU A 200 14.90 -10.94 59.83
N ASN A 201 15.72 -10.14 59.14
CA ASN A 201 15.26 -9.32 58.01
C ASN A 201 14.78 -10.18 56.82
N GLU A 202 15.43 -11.32 56.58
CA GLU A 202 15.09 -12.26 55.52
C GLU A 202 13.75 -12.95 55.77
N ILE A 203 13.53 -13.55 56.95
CA ILE A 203 12.24 -14.20 57.27
C ILE A 203 11.07 -13.21 57.21
N THR A 204 11.25 -11.98 57.71
CA THR A 204 10.21 -10.94 57.66
C THR A 204 10.03 -10.31 56.28
N GLY A 205 11.03 -10.38 55.40
CA GLY A 205 10.90 -10.03 53.98
C GLY A 205 10.16 -11.09 53.16
N ILE A 206 10.33 -12.37 53.51
CA ILE A 206 9.63 -13.51 52.88
C ILE A 206 8.16 -13.50 53.28
N PHE A 207 7.86 -13.27 54.56
CA PHE A 207 6.50 -13.24 55.11
C PHE A 207 6.12 -11.80 55.52
N PRO A 208 5.64 -10.96 54.58
CA PRO A 208 5.37 -9.55 54.83
C PRO A 208 4.23 -9.28 55.81
N HIS A 209 3.35 -10.26 56.05
CA HIS A 209 2.30 -10.18 57.07
C HIS A 209 2.84 -10.66 58.42
N ILE A 210 3.44 -9.73 59.17
CA ILE A 210 4.19 -10.04 60.40
C ILE A 210 3.36 -10.78 61.45
N ASP A 211 2.06 -10.50 61.56
CA ASP A 211 1.19 -11.14 62.55
C ASP A 211 0.80 -12.58 62.15
N GLU A 212 0.71 -12.89 60.86
CA GLU A 212 0.59 -14.28 60.37
C GLU A 212 1.86 -15.08 60.68
N LEU A 213 3.03 -14.44 60.50
CA LEU A 213 4.33 -15.05 60.86
C LEU A 213 4.42 -15.31 62.38
N LYS A 214 4.07 -14.36 63.24
CA LYS A 214 4.10 -14.54 64.71
C LYS A 214 3.20 -15.69 65.21
N LYS A 215 2.05 -15.91 64.55
CA LYS A 215 1.14 -17.02 64.85
C LYS A 215 1.75 -18.39 64.54
N SER A 216 2.43 -18.49 63.40
CA SER A 216 2.90 -19.74 62.79
C SER A 216 4.38 -20.08 62.98
N LEU A 217 5.20 -19.14 63.48
CA LEU A 217 6.64 -19.29 63.64
C LEU A 217 7.05 -19.93 64.98
N SER A 218 7.83 -21.00 64.89
CA SER A 218 8.65 -21.55 65.97
C SER A 218 10.14 -21.41 65.60
N VAL A 219 11.02 -21.36 66.60
CA VAL A 219 12.47 -21.24 66.44
C VAL A 219 13.17 -22.41 67.13
N VAL A 220 14.17 -22.98 66.46
CA VAL A 220 15.08 -23.97 67.07
C VAL A 220 16.50 -23.42 67.01
N ILE A 221 17.11 -23.23 68.18
CA ILE A 221 18.52 -22.84 68.28
C ILE A 221 19.36 -24.12 68.24
N THR A 222 20.02 -24.36 67.11
CA THR A 222 20.81 -25.55 66.83
C THR A 222 22.25 -25.41 67.31
N LYS A 223 22.91 -26.54 67.56
CA LYS A 223 24.26 -26.63 68.14
C LYS A 223 24.36 -25.94 69.50
N ALA A 224 23.25 -25.87 70.25
CA ALA A 224 23.21 -25.16 71.52
C ALA A 224 24.21 -25.75 72.53
N SER A 225 25.07 -24.90 73.07
CA SER A 225 26.16 -25.25 73.98
C SER A 225 26.32 -24.26 75.15
N LYS A 226 25.72 -23.06 75.04
CA LYS A 226 25.84 -21.97 76.02
C LYS A 226 24.46 -21.63 76.61
N LYS A 227 24.19 -20.34 76.84
CA LYS A 227 22.91 -19.81 77.33
C LYS A 227 22.27 -18.90 76.25
N PRO A 228 21.80 -19.47 75.12
CA PRO A 228 21.43 -18.69 73.95
C PRO A 228 20.18 -17.82 74.19
N LEU A 229 19.24 -18.27 75.03
CA LEU A 229 18.08 -17.47 75.44
C LEU A 229 18.49 -16.19 76.19
N THR A 230 19.47 -16.29 77.09
CA THR A 230 20.05 -15.12 77.79
C THR A 230 20.72 -14.18 76.79
N ARG A 231 21.40 -14.71 75.76
CA ARG A 231 22.01 -13.90 74.70
C ARG A 231 20.95 -13.20 73.82
N LEU A 232 19.84 -13.85 73.47
CA LEU A 232 18.75 -13.22 72.72
C LEU A 232 18.11 -12.06 73.50
N ASN A 233 17.83 -12.25 74.79
CA ASN A 233 17.29 -11.21 75.68
C ASN A 233 18.27 -10.02 75.79
N TYR A 234 19.58 -10.30 75.90
CA TYR A 234 20.62 -9.26 75.86
C TYR A 234 20.63 -8.50 74.53
N LEU A 235 20.60 -9.20 73.40
CA LEU A 235 20.62 -8.60 72.05
C LEU A 235 19.42 -7.68 71.83
N GLN A 236 18.22 -8.09 72.26
CA GLN A 236 16.99 -7.30 72.19
C GLN A 236 17.09 -5.98 72.98
N LYS A 237 17.79 -5.98 74.12
CA LYS A 237 17.90 -4.81 75.02
C LYS A 237 19.04 -3.84 74.69
N LYS A 238 20.19 -4.32 74.19
CA LYS A 238 21.44 -3.54 74.15
C LYS A 238 21.71 -2.72 72.88
N GLY A 239 20.76 -2.60 71.96
CA GLY A 239 20.90 -1.75 70.77
C GLY A 239 21.95 -2.21 69.75
N GLN A 240 22.53 -3.41 69.91
CA GLN A 240 23.52 -4.03 68.99
C GLN A 240 22.90 -4.51 67.67
N LEU A 241 21.64 -4.18 67.42
CA LEU A 241 20.81 -4.67 66.33
C LEU A 241 20.41 -3.52 65.38
N GLN A 242 21.39 -2.68 65.05
CA GLN A 242 21.19 -1.44 64.28
C GLN A 242 20.68 -1.70 62.85
N LYS A 243 20.98 -2.86 62.26
CA LYS A 243 20.55 -3.25 60.90
C LYS A 243 19.19 -3.94 60.85
N LEU A 244 18.50 -4.17 61.97
CA LEU A 244 17.15 -4.74 61.91
C LEU A 244 16.13 -3.73 61.37
N THR A 245 15.34 -4.19 60.40
CA THR A 245 14.13 -3.54 59.92
C THR A 245 13.07 -3.49 61.04
N PRO A 246 12.07 -2.58 60.97
CA PRO A 246 11.02 -2.52 61.99
C PRO A 246 10.26 -3.86 62.20
N PRO A 247 9.84 -4.61 61.15
CA PRO A 247 9.20 -5.91 61.33
C PRO A 247 10.11 -6.94 62.01
N ALA A 248 11.41 -6.94 61.71
CA ALA A 248 12.37 -7.85 62.33
C ALA A 248 12.66 -7.52 63.81
N LYS A 249 12.62 -6.23 64.20
CA LYS A 249 12.70 -5.80 65.62
C LYS A 249 11.48 -6.26 66.41
N ASP A 250 10.30 -6.11 65.82
CA ASP A 250 9.01 -6.56 66.38
C ASP A 250 8.97 -8.10 66.51
N LEU A 251 9.41 -8.84 65.49
CA LEU A 251 9.55 -10.30 65.55
C LEU A 251 10.48 -10.74 66.68
N LEU A 252 11.66 -10.11 66.81
CA LEU A 252 12.61 -10.45 67.87
C LEU A 252 12.03 -10.20 69.25
N LYS A 253 11.34 -9.06 69.45
CA LYS A 253 10.67 -8.75 70.71
C LYS A 253 9.64 -9.84 71.04
N PHE A 254 8.76 -10.17 70.08
CA PHE A 254 7.78 -11.24 70.24
C PHE A 254 8.41 -12.60 70.63
N LEU A 255 9.50 -13.00 69.95
CA LEU A 255 10.21 -14.26 70.21
C LEU A 255 10.87 -14.30 71.59
N VAL A 256 11.44 -13.18 72.07
CA VAL A 256 12.02 -13.08 73.43
C VAL A 256 10.93 -13.14 74.48
N ASP A 257 9.87 -12.34 74.32
CA ASP A 257 8.74 -12.25 75.26
C ASP A 257 7.94 -13.56 75.36
N ASN A 258 7.96 -14.42 74.33
CA ASN A 258 7.25 -15.70 74.28
C ASN A 258 8.20 -16.92 74.23
N SER A 259 9.44 -16.76 74.67
CA SER A 259 10.52 -17.75 74.43
C SER A 259 10.17 -19.18 74.85
N GLU A 260 9.50 -19.40 75.99
CA GLU A 260 9.07 -20.72 76.47
C GLU A 260 8.06 -21.46 75.54
N LYS A 261 7.31 -20.72 74.71
CA LYS A 261 6.29 -21.25 73.80
C LYS A 261 6.70 -21.19 72.32
N ARG A 262 7.88 -20.62 72.03
CA ARG A 262 8.32 -20.28 70.67
C ARG A 262 9.75 -20.70 70.36
N ILE A 263 10.59 -20.99 71.35
CA ILE A 263 12.00 -21.31 71.15
C ILE A 263 12.36 -22.63 71.85
N ALA A 264 12.79 -23.62 71.07
CA ALA A 264 13.42 -24.84 71.58
C ALA A 264 14.94 -24.84 71.31
N LEU A 265 15.67 -25.68 72.04
CA LEU A 265 17.11 -25.84 71.90
C LEU A 265 17.43 -27.22 71.32
N PHE A 266 18.29 -27.28 70.31
CA PHE A 266 18.81 -28.51 69.74
C PHE A 266 20.33 -28.53 70.00
N PRO A 267 20.80 -29.24 71.04
CA PRO A 267 22.15 -29.11 71.56
C PRO A 267 23.21 -29.68 70.61
N ALA A 268 24.46 -29.24 70.78
CA ALA A 268 25.58 -29.91 70.13
C ALA A 268 25.82 -31.30 70.77
N PRO A 269 26.23 -32.32 69.99
CA PRO A 269 26.73 -33.58 70.56
C PRO A 269 27.95 -33.34 71.45
N LYS A 270 28.01 -34.03 72.60
CA LYS A 270 29.06 -33.87 73.61
C LYS A 270 30.14 -34.95 73.57
N GLU A 271 29.79 -36.13 73.06
CA GLU A 271 30.62 -37.33 72.98
C GLU A 271 30.31 -38.08 71.66
N GLU A 272 31.15 -39.05 71.26
CA GLU A 272 30.83 -39.98 70.18
C GLU A 272 29.79 -41.03 70.63
N GLY A 273 29.00 -41.55 69.68
CA GLY A 273 27.99 -42.59 69.94
C GLY A 273 26.56 -42.06 69.84
N ASP A 274 25.61 -42.76 70.46
CA ASP A 274 24.18 -42.48 70.36
C ASP A 274 23.83 -41.05 70.83
N TYR A 275 23.25 -40.25 69.94
CA TYR A 275 22.90 -38.88 70.26
C TYR A 275 21.54 -38.82 70.96
N LYS A 276 21.57 -38.61 72.29
CA LYS A 276 20.39 -38.49 73.14
C LYS A 276 19.90 -37.04 73.18
N PHE A 277 18.63 -36.84 72.84
CA PHE A 277 18.00 -35.52 72.78
C PHE A 277 16.51 -35.57 73.14
N ASP A 278 16.02 -34.55 73.83
CA ASP A 278 14.59 -34.34 74.12
C ASP A 278 13.87 -33.74 72.89
N LYS A 279 13.43 -34.62 71.98
CA LYS A 279 12.64 -34.25 70.80
C LYS A 279 11.26 -33.67 71.16
N GLU A 280 10.68 -34.01 72.31
CA GLU A 280 9.36 -33.53 72.74
C GLU A 280 9.39 -32.03 73.02
N SER A 281 10.53 -31.50 73.48
CA SER A 281 10.76 -30.04 73.59
C SER A 281 10.57 -29.29 72.27
N ILE A 282 10.84 -29.93 71.12
CA ILE A 282 10.67 -29.33 69.80
C ILE A 282 9.22 -29.47 69.32
N TYR A 283 8.60 -30.64 69.46
CA TYR A 283 7.18 -30.82 69.13
C TYR A 283 6.33 -29.82 69.91
N LYS A 284 6.56 -29.66 71.23
CA LYS A 284 5.86 -28.70 72.09
C LYS A 284 5.86 -27.26 71.54
N VAL A 285 6.98 -26.76 71.01
CA VAL A 285 7.02 -25.38 70.45
C VAL A 285 6.44 -25.29 69.04
N ILE A 286 6.40 -26.38 68.28
CA ILE A 286 5.72 -26.46 66.97
C ILE A 286 4.21 -26.55 67.17
N GLU A 287 3.73 -27.37 68.10
CA GLU A 287 2.31 -27.53 68.42
C GLU A 287 1.71 -26.26 69.02
N ALA A 288 2.48 -25.51 69.81
CA ALA A 288 2.07 -24.21 70.35
C ALA A 288 1.86 -23.09 69.30
N THR A 289 2.14 -23.32 68.01
CA THR A 289 1.81 -22.38 66.93
C THR A 289 0.53 -22.76 66.20
N GLU A 290 -0.14 -21.76 65.62
CA GLU A 290 -1.27 -21.97 64.71
C GLU A 290 -0.76 -22.00 63.26
N PRO A 291 -1.19 -22.96 62.43
CA PRO A 291 -0.80 -22.97 61.03
C PRO A 291 -1.53 -21.83 60.28
N THR A 292 -0.83 -21.17 59.36
CA THR A 292 -1.42 -20.15 58.48
C THR A 292 -1.91 -20.81 57.20
N LEU A 293 -3.20 -20.60 56.87
CA LEU A 293 -3.78 -21.00 55.59
C LEU A 293 -3.37 -19.99 54.50
N ASN A 294 -2.76 -20.47 53.43
CA ASN A 294 -2.33 -19.68 52.26
C ASN A 294 -1.44 -18.47 52.62
N PRO A 295 -0.33 -18.65 53.38
CA PRO A 295 0.51 -17.54 53.78
C PRO A 295 1.04 -16.78 52.54
N THR A 296 1.01 -15.45 52.60
CA THR A 296 1.62 -14.62 51.55
C THR A 296 3.14 -14.78 51.61
N VAL A 297 3.73 -15.33 50.55
CA VAL A 297 5.19 -15.56 50.46
C VAL A 297 5.80 -14.76 49.31
N THR A 298 6.70 -13.83 49.66
CA THR A 298 7.57 -13.13 48.71
C THR A 298 8.83 -13.97 48.50
N PRO A 299 9.24 -14.28 47.26
CA PRO A 299 10.48 -15.01 47.02
C PRO A 299 11.70 -14.15 47.42
N TYR A 300 12.48 -14.62 48.39
CA TYR A 300 13.72 -13.93 48.77
C TYR A 300 14.84 -14.19 47.75
N LEU A 301 15.62 -13.15 47.50
CA LEU A 301 16.83 -13.18 46.69
C LEU A 301 17.92 -12.38 47.43
N ASN A 302 19.14 -12.90 47.46
CA ASN A 302 20.31 -12.10 47.85
C ASN A 302 20.56 -10.94 46.85
N ASP A 303 21.37 -9.95 47.24
CA ASP A 303 21.58 -8.74 46.42
C ASP A 303 22.17 -9.06 45.04
N VAL A 304 23.12 -10.00 44.96
CA VAL A 304 23.74 -10.46 43.70
C VAL A 304 22.69 -11.05 42.76
N SER A 305 21.76 -11.86 43.29
CA SER A 305 20.68 -12.48 42.53
C SER A 305 19.61 -11.46 42.12
N ARG A 306 19.35 -10.42 42.93
CA ARG A 306 18.49 -9.29 42.53
C ARG A 306 19.08 -8.49 41.38
N ILE A 307 20.40 -8.25 41.39
CA ILE A 307 21.12 -7.62 40.29
C ILE A 307 21.04 -8.51 39.03
N LEU A 308 21.34 -9.81 39.15
CA LEU A 308 21.31 -10.76 38.05
C LEU A 308 19.91 -10.86 37.38
N VAL A 309 18.83 -10.95 38.17
CA VAL A 309 17.45 -10.92 37.66
C VAL A 309 17.13 -9.59 36.96
N THR A 310 17.66 -8.48 37.46
CA THR A 310 17.44 -7.14 36.86
C THR A 310 18.17 -7.03 35.52
N ASN A 311 19.41 -7.51 35.44
CA ASN A 311 20.20 -7.53 34.21
C ASN A 311 19.55 -8.41 33.14
N PHE A 312 19.13 -9.64 33.48
CA PHE A 312 18.40 -10.50 32.55
C PHE A 312 17.06 -9.91 32.13
N ALA A 313 16.35 -9.20 33.01
CA ALA A 313 15.11 -8.52 32.65
C ALA A 313 15.36 -7.37 31.65
N GLN A 314 16.45 -6.62 31.81
CA GLN A 314 16.84 -5.58 30.85
C GLN A 314 17.19 -6.21 29.49
N GLU A 315 18.10 -7.20 29.49
CA GLU A 315 18.53 -7.92 28.29
C GLU A 315 17.36 -8.52 27.50
N LEU A 316 16.38 -9.13 28.18
CA LEU A 316 15.16 -9.66 27.56
C LEU A 316 14.28 -8.57 26.95
N ASN A 317 14.16 -7.40 27.59
CA ASN A 317 13.42 -6.27 27.05
C ASN A 317 14.12 -5.71 25.81
N ASP A 318 15.45 -5.56 25.83
CA ASP A 318 16.25 -5.12 24.69
C ASP A 318 16.19 -6.12 23.53
N ASN A 319 16.25 -7.42 23.82
CA ASN A 319 16.06 -8.49 22.85
C ASN A 319 14.65 -8.47 22.23
N ALA A 320 13.60 -8.14 23.00
CA ALA A 320 12.25 -7.96 22.47
C ALA A 320 12.15 -6.73 21.56
N VAL A 321 12.75 -5.59 21.93
CA VAL A 321 12.86 -4.40 21.08
C VAL A 321 13.59 -4.71 19.77
N ASN A 322 14.72 -5.40 19.83
CA ASN A 322 15.52 -5.78 18.67
C ASN A 322 14.79 -6.79 17.77
N PHE A 323 14.07 -7.75 18.34
CA PHE A 323 13.20 -8.65 17.60
C PHE A 323 12.11 -7.87 16.86
N LEU A 324 11.37 -6.99 17.54
CA LEU A 324 10.26 -6.22 16.96
C LEU A 324 10.74 -5.30 15.82
N LYS A 325 11.87 -4.60 16.00
CA LYS A 325 12.47 -3.73 14.97
C LYS A 325 12.93 -4.50 13.72
N ASN A 326 13.42 -5.73 13.90
CA ASN A 326 14.11 -6.48 12.85
C ASN A 326 13.28 -7.68 12.39
N GLN A 327 13.42 -8.83 13.06
CA GLN A 327 12.84 -10.11 12.62
C GLN A 327 11.31 -10.09 12.61
N GLY A 328 10.68 -9.56 13.66
CA GLY A 328 9.23 -9.39 13.74
C GLY A 328 8.71 -8.49 12.63
N THR A 329 9.36 -7.35 12.39
CA THR A 329 9.06 -6.45 11.26
C THR A 329 9.15 -7.17 9.92
N GLN A 330 10.21 -7.95 9.67
CA GLN A 330 10.34 -8.69 8.41
C GLN A 330 9.25 -9.75 8.25
N GLN A 331 8.92 -10.52 9.29
CA GLN A 331 7.86 -11.55 9.20
C GLN A 331 6.46 -10.95 8.94
N VAL A 332 6.16 -9.77 9.49
CA VAL A 332 4.92 -9.04 9.14
C VAL A 332 4.95 -8.59 7.68
N VAL A 333 6.08 -8.08 7.18
CA VAL A 333 6.23 -7.67 5.78
C VAL A 333 6.08 -8.87 4.84
N ASP A 334 6.71 -10.01 5.15
CA ASP A 334 6.62 -11.25 4.38
C ASP A 334 5.19 -11.79 4.35
N TYR A 335 4.48 -11.77 5.49
CA TYR A 335 3.06 -12.12 5.56
C TYR A 335 2.22 -11.18 4.67
N CYS A 336 2.41 -9.86 4.77
CA CYS A 336 1.71 -8.89 3.94
C CYS A 336 2.02 -9.05 2.44
N ASN A 337 3.26 -9.39 2.07
CA ASN A 337 3.63 -9.74 0.69
C ASN A 337 2.84 -10.97 0.22
N ASN A 338 2.86 -12.05 0.99
CA ASN A 338 2.14 -13.28 0.67
C ASN A 338 0.62 -13.06 0.53
N GLU A 339 0.02 -12.20 1.36
CA GLU A 339 -1.38 -11.80 1.21
C GLU A 339 -1.61 -11.04 -0.11
N VAL A 340 -0.76 -10.06 -0.46
CA VAL A 340 -0.85 -9.33 -1.74
C VAL A 340 -0.66 -10.27 -2.94
N ASP A 341 0.31 -11.19 -2.85
CA ASP A 341 0.69 -12.12 -3.91
C ASP A 341 -0.42 -13.13 -4.22
N ASN A 342 -1.04 -13.70 -3.20
CA ASN A 342 -2.12 -14.69 -3.37
C ASN A 342 -3.52 -14.07 -3.55
N HIS A 343 -3.69 -12.75 -3.34
CA HIS A 343 -5.02 -12.12 -3.38
C HIS A 343 -5.66 -12.10 -4.78
N GLN A 344 -6.80 -12.78 -4.90
CA GLN A 344 -7.67 -12.81 -6.09
C GLN A 344 -8.91 -11.89 -5.94
N GLY A 345 -8.98 -11.07 -4.90
CA GLY A 345 -10.12 -10.20 -4.61
C GLY A 345 -10.08 -8.85 -5.33
N SER A 346 -10.85 -7.87 -4.83
CA SER A 346 -10.78 -6.47 -5.28
C SER A 346 -9.77 -5.68 -4.45
N ILE A 347 -9.32 -4.50 -4.92
CA ILE A 347 -8.36 -3.68 -4.18
C ILE A 347 -8.91 -3.23 -2.81
N THR A 348 -10.22 -2.98 -2.73
CA THR A 348 -10.88 -2.67 -1.44
C THR A 348 -10.83 -3.82 -0.45
N ALA A 349 -10.97 -5.07 -0.91
CA ALA A 349 -10.88 -6.23 -0.03
C ALA A 349 -9.44 -6.42 0.48
N LEU A 350 -8.43 -6.22 -0.39
CA LEU A 350 -7.02 -6.28 -0.02
C LEU A 350 -6.66 -5.21 1.02
N ARG A 351 -6.96 -3.94 0.72
CA ARG A 351 -6.71 -2.82 1.66
C ARG A 351 -7.47 -2.98 2.97
N ALA A 352 -8.68 -3.55 2.97
CA ALA A 352 -9.41 -3.83 4.20
C ALA A 352 -8.77 -4.95 5.02
N ASN A 353 -8.29 -6.02 4.38
CA ASN A 353 -7.61 -7.12 5.06
C ASN A 353 -6.28 -6.66 5.69
N LEU A 354 -5.41 -6.03 4.89
CA LEU A 354 -4.16 -5.43 5.37
C LEU A 354 -4.42 -4.33 6.42
N GLY A 355 -5.51 -3.57 6.28
CA GLY A 355 -5.96 -2.59 7.28
C GLY A 355 -6.26 -3.20 8.65
N LYS A 356 -6.84 -4.41 8.72
CA LYS A 356 -7.02 -5.13 9.99
C LYS A 356 -5.68 -5.50 10.64
N ILE A 357 -4.67 -5.83 9.84
CA ILE A 357 -3.31 -6.11 10.32
C ILE A 357 -2.72 -4.84 10.95
N VAL A 358 -2.77 -3.72 10.24
CA VAL A 358 -2.30 -2.41 10.73
C VAL A 358 -3.04 -1.98 12.01
N GLN A 359 -4.37 -2.13 12.05
CA GLN A 359 -5.16 -1.85 13.25
C GLN A 359 -4.74 -2.71 14.44
N GLY A 360 -4.53 -4.03 14.24
CA GLY A 360 -4.05 -4.93 15.28
C GLY A 360 -2.67 -4.55 15.82
N LEU A 361 -1.77 -4.03 14.97
CA LEU A 361 -0.46 -3.53 15.40
C LEU A 361 -0.57 -2.18 16.12
N ARG A 362 -1.44 -1.27 15.67
CA ARG A 362 -1.73 0.00 16.37
C ARG A 362 -2.34 -0.21 17.76
N LEU A 363 -3.13 -1.27 17.97
CA LEU A 363 -3.64 -1.60 19.30
C LEU A 363 -2.51 -1.81 20.31
N LEU A 364 -1.37 -2.36 19.88
CA LEU A 364 -0.16 -2.54 20.70
C LEU A 364 0.56 -1.23 21.05
N GLN A 365 0.20 -0.10 20.41
CA GLN A 365 0.78 1.21 20.72
C GLN A 365 0.07 1.92 21.89
N ASN A 366 -1.04 1.39 22.39
CA ASN A 366 -1.79 1.96 23.50
C ASN A 366 -1.14 1.66 24.86
N VAL A 367 -1.33 2.56 25.82
CA VAL A 367 -0.73 2.48 27.17
C VAL A 367 -1.32 1.35 28.03
N SER A 368 -2.54 0.87 27.71
CA SER A 368 -3.27 -0.17 28.46
C SER A 368 -2.94 -1.62 28.08
N VAL A 369 -2.03 -1.80 27.11
CA VAL A 369 -1.66 -3.12 26.55
C VAL A 369 -0.86 -3.94 27.55
N LYS A 370 -0.98 -5.27 27.50
CA LYS A 370 -0.20 -6.22 28.31
C LYS A 370 0.87 -6.88 27.44
N ALA A 371 1.97 -7.32 28.05
CA ALA A 371 3.06 -8.00 27.35
C ALA A 371 2.60 -9.26 26.57
N LYS A 372 1.56 -9.95 27.07
CA LYS A 372 0.96 -11.10 26.37
C LYS A 372 0.33 -10.71 25.04
N ASP A 373 -0.32 -9.54 24.97
CA ASP A 373 -1.03 -9.08 23.78
C ASP A 373 -0.08 -8.88 22.59
N PHE A 374 1.16 -8.43 22.86
CA PHE A 374 2.23 -8.37 21.86
C PHE A 374 2.54 -9.75 21.27
N ALA A 375 2.69 -10.78 22.11
CA ALA A 375 2.90 -12.15 21.65
C ALA A 375 1.67 -12.69 20.89
N ASP A 376 0.47 -12.52 21.44
CA ASP A 376 -0.79 -12.99 20.85
C ASP A 376 -1.04 -12.37 19.44
N VAL A 377 -0.74 -11.07 19.25
CA VAL A 377 -0.85 -10.40 17.94
C VAL A 377 0.21 -10.89 16.96
N PHE A 378 1.41 -11.26 17.44
CA PHE A 378 2.50 -11.72 16.58
C PHE A 378 2.41 -13.19 16.17
N ASP A 379 1.77 -14.06 16.97
CA ASP A 379 1.64 -15.50 16.69
C ASP A 379 1.08 -15.80 15.29
N LYS A 380 0.12 -14.99 14.80
CA LYS A 380 -0.48 -15.16 13.46
C LYS A 380 0.48 -14.98 12.27
N PHE A 381 1.66 -14.39 12.48
CA PHE A 381 2.67 -14.21 11.44
C PHE A 381 3.71 -15.34 11.41
N PHE A 382 3.69 -16.26 12.38
CA PHE A 382 4.65 -17.35 12.50
C PHE A 382 3.96 -18.70 12.27
N SER A 383 4.52 -19.54 11.40
CA SER A 383 3.97 -20.86 11.07
C SER A 383 4.31 -21.97 12.06
N THR A 384 5.27 -21.74 12.96
CA THR A 384 5.76 -22.76 13.92
C THR A 384 5.86 -22.22 15.34
N HIS A 385 6.65 -21.16 15.55
CA HIS A 385 6.91 -20.64 16.89
C HIS A 385 7.33 -19.18 16.87
N ASN A 386 6.63 -18.34 17.64
CA ASN A 386 6.91 -16.91 17.80
C ASN A 386 8.02 -16.69 18.86
N PRO A 387 9.19 -16.13 18.50
CA PRO A 387 10.26 -15.87 19.48
C PRO A 387 9.85 -14.88 20.57
N LEU A 388 8.95 -13.93 20.28
CA LEU A 388 8.48 -12.96 21.27
C LEU A 388 7.69 -13.61 22.40
N ARG A 389 6.97 -14.71 22.13
CA ARG A 389 6.30 -15.51 23.17
C ARG A 389 7.29 -15.98 24.23
N LYS A 390 8.42 -16.56 23.80
CA LYS A 390 9.50 -17.00 24.71
C LYS A 390 10.07 -15.85 25.54
N LEU A 391 10.27 -14.66 24.95
CA LEU A 391 10.77 -13.49 25.68
C LEU A 391 9.75 -13.00 26.73
N VAL A 392 8.47 -12.95 26.38
CA VAL A 392 7.38 -12.60 27.30
C VAL A 392 7.25 -13.63 28.44
N ASP A 393 7.30 -14.92 28.14
CA ASP A 393 7.27 -16.00 29.14
C ASP A 393 8.50 -15.92 30.07
N SER A 394 9.67 -15.56 29.53
CA SER A 394 10.91 -15.35 30.27
C SER A 394 10.81 -14.18 31.26
N LEU A 395 10.32 -13.03 30.80
CA LEU A 395 10.07 -11.86 31.65
C LEU A 395 8.98 -12.14 32.69
N THR A 396 7.94 -12.90 32.32
CA THR A 396 6.89 -13.36 33.25
C THR A 396 7.49 -14.23 34.34
N PHE A 397 8.40 -15.15 34.00
CA PHE A 397 9.13 -15.94 34.99
C PHE A 397 9.99 -15.06 35.92
N LEU A 398 10.81 -14.16 35.39
CA LEU A 398 11.63 -13.26 36.23
C LEU A 398 10.78 -12.39 37.16
N LYS A 399 9.66 -11.85 36.64
CA LYS A 399 8.67 -11.11 37.44
C LYS A 399 7.98 -11.96 38.50
N SER A 400 7.85 -13.27 38.28
CA SER A 400 7.33 -14.20 39.28
C SER A 400 8.31 -14.48 40.43
N ILE A 401 9.59 -14.14 40.26
CA ILE A 401 10.60 -14.21 41.33
C ILE A 401 10.79 -12.83 41.97
N LYS A 402 10.93 -11.78 41.16
CA LYS A 402 11.19 -10.40 41.61
C LYS A 402 10.08 -9.48 41.07
N GLY A 403 9.12 -9.14 41.94
CA GLY A 403 7.85 -8.50 41.52
C GLY A 403 7.97 -7.11 40.88
N ASP A 404 9.09 -6.41 41.10
CA ASP A 404 9.38 -5.10 40.53
C ASP A 404 9.81 -5.15 39.04
N VAL A 405 10.10 -6.33 38.49
CA VAL A 405 10.45 -6.52 37.07
C VAL A 405 9.31 -6.00 36.19
N ARG A 406 9.68 -5.18 35.20
CA ARG A 406 8.76 -4.54 34.26
C ARG A 406 9.02 -5.04 32.84
N TYR A 407 7.96 -5.02 32.04
CA TYR A 407 8.06 -5.11 30.59
C TYR A 407 8.20 -3.68 30.07
N ASP A 408 9.14 -3.42 29.17
CA ASP A 408 9.30 -2.10 28.54
C ASP A 408 8.34 -1.94 27.36
N LEU A 409 7.04 -1.96 27.69
CA LEU A 409 5.96 -1.80 26.72
C LEU A 409 6.06 -0.48 25.92
N PRO A 410 6.51 0.66 26.51
CA PRO A 410 6.80 1.86 25.73
C PRO A 410 7.85 1.64 24.63
N ALA A 411 9.00 1.02 24.94
CA ALA A 411 10.02 0.74 23.93
C ALA A 411 9.55 -0.30 22.89
N TRP A 412 8.76 -1.30 23.30
CA TRP A 412 8.19 -2.31 22.40
C TRP A 412 7.16 -1.69 21.44
N SER A 413 6.30 -0.80 21.93
CA SER A 413 5.38 0.01 21.13
C SER A 413 6.13 0.88 20.11
N GLN A 414 7.16 1.59 20.58
CA GLN A 414 7.97 2.48 19.74
C GLN A 414 8.76 1.72 18.66
N ALA A 415 9.20 0.48 18.95
CA ALA A 415 9.83 -0.41 17.97
C ALA A 415 8.93 -0.73 16.76
N LEU A 416 7.60 -0.76 16.95
CA LEU A 416 6.63 -1.06 15.89
C LEU A 416 6.29 0.14 15.00
N LYS A 417 6.59 1.37 15.42
CA LYS A 417 6.16 2.59 14.73
C LYS A 417 6.58 2.61 13.25
N GLY A 418 7.86 2.35 12.98
CA GLY A 418 8.40 2.34 11.61
C GLY A 418 7.85 1.23 10.69
N LEU A 419 7.33 0.14 11.26
CA LEU A 419 6.60 -0.89 10.50
C LEU A 419 5.19 -0.41 10.17
N ILE A 420 4.48 0.14 11.15
CA ILE A 420 3.11 0.65 11.00
C ILE A 420 3.07 1.75 9.93
N ASP A 421 3.97 2.74 10.01
CA ASP A 421 4.08 3.83 9.04
C ASP A 421 4.32 3.31 7.59
N LYS A 422 5.16 2.29 7.42
CA LYS A 422 5.41 1.64 6.12
C LYS A 422 4.17 0.91 5.58
N LEU A 423 3.44 0.19 6.44
CA LEU A 423 2.23 -0.53 6.05
C LEU A 423 1.09 0.43 5.71
N ASP A 424 0.92 1.51 6.48
CA ASP A 424 -0.04 2.58 6.18
C ASP A 424 0.20 3.20 4.81
N LEU A 425 1.46 3.56 4.50
CA LEU A 425 1.85 4.05 3.18
C LEU A 425 1.53 3.03 2.06
N ARG A 426 1.71 1.72 2.33
CA ARG A 426 1.41 0.67 1.35
C ARG A 426 -0.08 0.53 1.06
N ILE A 427 -0.95 0.61 2.07
CA ILE A 427 -2.40 0.44 1.89
C ILE A 427 -3.13 1.73 1.50
N LYS A 428 -2.45 2.89 1.54
CA LYS A 428 -3.01 4.20 1.19
C LYS A 428 -3.58 4.18 -0.23
N ALA A 429 -4.78 4.74 -0.40
CA ALA A 429 -5.36 4.96 -1.72
C ALA A 429 -4.58 6.04 -2.49
N PRO A 430 -4.36 5.87 -3.81
CA PRO A 430 -3.63 6.85 -4.62
C PRO A 430 -4.30 8.23 -4.56
N GLN A 431 -3.49 9.28 -4.54
CA GLN A 431 -3.98 10.64 -4.79
C GLN A 431 -3.80 10.96 -6.29
N PRO A 432 -4.83 11.48 -6.96
CA PRO A 432 -4.79 11.78 -8.39
C PRO A 432 -4.03 13.07 -8.68
N ILE A 433 -3.09 13.01 -9.62
CA ILE A 433 -2.48 14.20 -10.22
C ILE A 433 -3.20 14.45 -11.55
N TYR A 434 -4.00 15.52 -11.63
CA TYR A 434 -4.77 15.87 -12.82
C TYR A 434 -4.20 17.12 -13.49
N ASP A 435 -3.93 17.02 -14.79
CA ASP A 435 -3.57 18.15 -15.65
C ASP A 435 -4.77 18.53 -16.53
N ALA A 436 -5.27 19.75 -16.32
CA ALA A 436 -6.42 20.30 -17.03
C ALA A 436 -6.13 20.67 -18.49
N VAL A 437 -4.87 20.98 -18.84
CA VAL A 437 -4.45 21.39 -20.18
C VAL A 437 -4.39 20.17 -21.09
N THR A 438 -3.63 19.15 -20.70
CA THR A 438 -3.55 17.89 -21.47
C THR A 438 -4.77 16.98 -21.29
N LYS A 439 -5.63 17.27 -20.30
CA LYS A 439 -6.72 16.40 -19.83
C LYS A 439 -6.19 15.01 -19.48
N SER A 440 -5.10 14.97 -18.72
CA SER A 440 -4.46 13.74 -18.28
C SER A 440 -4.58 13.54 -16.78
N VAL A 441 -4.56 12.28 -16.34
CA VAL A 441 -4.46 11.92 -14.92
C VAL A 441 -3.34 10.93 -14.72
N SER A 442 -2.56 11.13 -13.66
CA SER A 442 -1.58 10.16 -13.16
C SER A 442 -2.02 9.65 -11.79
N LEU A 443 -1.93 8.33 -11.57
CA LEU A 443 -2.21 7.67 -10.30
C LEU A 443 -1.01 6.82 -9.89
N GLU A 444 -0.48 7.08 -8.70
CA GLU A 444 0.66 6.37 -8.14
C GLU A 444 0.35 5.85 -6.74
N ALA A 445 0.64 4.57 -6.49
CA ALA A 445 0.52 3.91 -5.19
C ALA A 445 1.37 2.63 -5.15
N ASN A 446 1.48 1.99 -3.98
CA ASN A 446 2.09 0.67 -3.90
C ASN A 446 1.14 -0.41 -4.44
N ILE A 447 -0.06 -0.51 -3.87
CA ILE A 447 -1.15 -1.34 -4.42
C ILE A 447 -2.28 -0.45 -4.96
N LEU A 448 -2.74 -0.75 -6.17
CA LEU A 448 -3.74 0.05 -6.89
C LEU A 448 -4.80 -0.86 -7.52
N GLY A 449 -6.04 -0.38 -7.67
CA GLY A 449 -7.01 -1.07 -8.52
C GLY A 449 -7.79 -0.16 -9.44
N THR A 450 -8.36 -0.73 -10.50
CA THR A 450 -9.23 0.01 -11.43
C THR A 450 -10.45 0.66 -10.77
N LYS A 451 -10.88 0.19 -9.59
CA LYS A 451 -11.87 0.91 -8.76
C LYS A 451 -11.39 2.32 -8.39
N ASP A 452 -10.10 2.52 -8.11
CA ASP A 452 -9.52 3.83 -7.82
C ASP A 452 -9.61 4.74 -9.06
N LEU A 453 -9.22 4.21 -10.23
CA LEU A 453 -9.36 4.90 -11.51
C LEU A 453 -10.82 5.23 -11.85
N LYS A 454 -11.77 4.33 -11.55
CA LYS A 454 -13.20 4.58 -11.79
C LYS A 454 -13.77 5.71 -10.93
N ALA A 455 -13.27 5.89 -9.71
CA ALA A 455 -13.61 7.05 -8.90
C ALA A 455 -13.12 8.35 -9.57
N MET A 456 -11.94 8.31 -10.21
CA MET A 456 -11.40 9.46 -10.94
C MET A 456 -12.14 9.78 -12.23
N LEU A 457 -12.53 8.78 -13.01
CA LEU A 457 -13.32 8.96 -14.23
C LEU A 457 -14.69 9.61 -13.94
N LYS A 458 -15.28 9.37 -12.77
CA LYS A 458 -16.48 10.09 -12.32
C LYS A 458 -16.23 11.58 -12.08
N LYS A 459 -15.02 11.96 -11.60
CA LYS A 459 -14.63 13.35 -11.36
C LYS A 459 -14.18 14.08 -12.64
N TYR A 460 -13.54 13.35 -13.56
CA TYR A 460 -12.96 13.87 -14.79
C TYR A 460 -13.43 13.02 -16.00
N PRO A 461 -14.65 13.24 -16.52
CA PRO A 461 -15.24 12.39 -17.57
C PRO A 461 -14.68 12.62 -18.98
N LEU A 462 -13.86 13.66 -19.19
CA LEU A 462 -13.32 14.07 -20.49
C LEU A 462 -11.78 13.86 -20.58
N LEU A 463 -11.26 12.86 -19.87
CA LEU A 463 -9.84 12.50 -19.91
C LEU A 463 -9.43 12.02 -21.31
N LYS A 464 -8.25 12.46 -21.76
CA LYS A 464 -7.58 12.00 -22.99
C LYS A 464 -6.44 11.04 -22.71
N SER A 465 -5.83 11.11 -21.52
CA SER A 465 -4.66 10.32 -21.15
C SER A 465 -4.71 9.87 -19.68
N ILE A 466 -4.33 8.62 -19.42
CA ILE A 466 -4.39 7.98 -18.11
C ILE A 466 -3.08 7.25 -17.88
N LYS A 467 -2.31 7.69 -16.88
CA LYS A 467 -1.07 7.05 -16.43
C LYS A 467 -1.32 6.37 -15.09
N VAL A 468 -0.96 5.10 -14.97
CA VAL A 468 -1.10 4.31 -13.75
C VAL A 468 0.23 3.66 -13.43
N HIS A 469 0.73 3.90 -12.21
CA HIS A 469 1.94 3.29 -11.69
C HIS A 469 1.63 2.63 -10.33
N ALA A 470 1.78 1.31 -10.27
CA ALA A 470 1.73 0.54 -9.04
C ALA A 470 3.13 0.01 -8.73
N SER A 471 3.80 0.47 -7.67
CA SER A 471 5.17 0.01 -7.38
C SER A 471 5.23 -1.49 -7.03
N ASP A 472 4.11 -2.05 -6.60
CA ASP A 472 3.89 -3.46 -6.28
C ASP A 472 2.78 -4.03 -7.20
N THR A 473 1.50 -3.95 -6.82
CA THR A 473 0.44 -4.73 -7.47
C THR A 473 -0.70 -3.86 -8.02
N LEU A 474 -1.03 -4.06 -9.31
CA LEU A 474 -2.20 -3.49 -9.98
C LEU A 474 -3.32 -4.53 -10.14
N ILE A 475 -4.51 -4.24 -9.61
CA ILE A 475 -5.68 -5.13 -9.68
C ILE A 475 -6.76 -4.55 -10.60
N ILE A 476 -7.03 -5.24 -11.70
CA ILE A 476 -8.13 -4.94 -12.62
C ILE A 476 -9.41 -5.57 -12.05
N ASP A 477 -10.09 -4.82 -11.19
CA ASP A 477 -11.27 -5.22 -10.41
C ASP A 477 -12.60 -4.58 -10.83
N LYS A 478 -12.58 -3.63 -11.77
CA LYS A 478 -13.75 -2.93 -12.33
C LYS A 478 -13.59 -2.68 -13.83
N ASN A 479 -14.70 -2.74 -14.57
CA ASN A 479 -14.73 -2.28 -15.95
C ASN A 479 -14.50 -0.77 -16.01
N ILE A 480 -13.68 -0.36 -16.98
CA ILE A 480 -13.33 1.02 -17.30
C ILE A 480 -13.95 1.37 -18.65
N THR A 481 -14.54 2.56 -18.75
CA THR A 481 -15.02 3.14 -20.01
C THR A 481 -14.47 4.54 -20.09
N CYS A 482 -13.65 4.83 -21.11
CA CYS A 482 -13.06 6.14 -21.35
C CYS A 482 -12.79 6.31 -22.86
N HIS A 483 -13.85 6.64 -23.60
CA HIS A 483 -13.84 6.59 -25.07
C HIS A 483 -12.76 7.48 -25.70
N GLY A 484 -11.93 6.88 -26.56
CA GLY A 484 -10.84 7.58 -27.25
C GLY A 484 -9.63 7.96 -26.37
N ALA A 485 -9.59 7.55 -25.10
CA ALA A 485 -8.50 7.90 -24.19
C ALA A 485 -7.32 6.92 -24.29
N SER A 486 -6.10 7.44 -24.12
CA SER A 486 -4.88 6.63 -24.08
C SER A 486 -4.49 6.24 -22.66
N CYS A 487 -4.23 4.97 -22.41
CA CYS A 487 -3.88 4.43 -21.09
C CYS A 487 -2.47 3.83 -21.09
N SER A 488 -1.67 4.10 -20.05
CA SER A 488 -0.35 3.52 -19.82
C SER A 488 -0.25 2.99 -18.38
N PHE A 489 -0.18 1.67 -18.22
CA PHE A 489 -0.25 0.96 -16.94
C PHE A 489 1.08 0.24 -16.65
N ILE A 490 1.79 0.65 -15.61
CA ILE A 490 3.06 0.06 -15.17
C ILE A 490 2.88 -0.55 -13.77
N ALA A 491 3.27 -1.80 -13.58
CA ALA A 491 3.25 -2.47 -12.27
C ALA A 491 4.42 -3.44 -12.08
N HIS A 492 4.66 -3.92 -10.86
CA HIS A 492 5.46 -5.15 -10.69
C HIS A 492 4.60 -6.38 -10.99
N SER A 493 3.42 -6.49 -10.37
CA SER A 493 2.43 -7.54 -10.64
C SER A 493 1.10 -6.97 -11.16
N MET A 494 0.46 -7.65 -12.11
CA MET A 494 -0.84 -7.25 -12.66
C MET A 494 -1.84 -8.41 -12.63
N LYS A 495 -3.00 -8.20 -11.98
CA LYS A 495 -3.98 -9.26 -11.69
C LYS A 495 -5.38 -8.85 -12.16
N VAL A 496 -6.14 -9.77 -12.76
CA VAL A 496 -7.51 -9.52 -13.24
C VAL A 496 -8.52 -10.28 -12.36
N LYS A 497 -9.59 -9.59 -11.92
CA LYS A 497 -10.61 -10.17 -11.04
C LYS A 497 -11.87 -10.59 -11.81
N GLY A 498 -11.90 -11.80 -12.36
CA GLY A 498 -13.00 -12.25 -13.22
C GLY A 498 -12.97 -11.51 -14.56
N LYS A 499 -13.94 -11.78 -15.45
CA LYS A 499 -14.01 -11.09 -16.75
C LYS A 499 -14.12 -9.57 -16.58
N LYS A 500 -13.26 -8.81 -17.27
CA LYS A 500 -13.17 -7.34 -17.19
C LYS A 500 -12.99 -6.74 -18.57
N THR A 501 -13.60 -5.58 -18.78
CA THR A 501 -13.49 -4.82 -20.02
C THR A 501 -12.88 -3.44 -19.75
N MET A 502 -11.88 -3.07 -20.54
CA MET A 502 -11.43 -1.69 -20.70
C MET A 502 -11.91 -1.20 -22.06
N ASP A 503 -13.01 -0.46 -22.05
CA ASP A 503 -13.60 0.17 -23.22
C ASP A 503 -12.97 1.54 -23.44
N LEU A 504 -12.07 1.61 -24.41
CA LEU A 504 -11.44 2.82 -24.92
C LEU A 504 -11.95 3.15 -26.34
N SER A 505 -13.06 2.54 -26.76
CA SER A 505 -13.61 2.67 -28.11
C SER A 505 -13.93 4.13 -28.46
N GLY A 506 -13.98 4.44 -29.75
CA GLY A 506 -14.32 5.78 -30.21
C GLY A 506 -15.80 6.12 -30.00
N ILE A 507 -16.08 7.36 -29.58
CA ILE A 507 -17.46 7.84 -29.46
C ILE A 507 -18.14 7.81 -30.84
N PRO A 508 -19.35 7.23 -30.98
CA PRO A 508 -20.12 7.28 -32.23
C PRO A 508 -20.42 8.71 -32.67
N GLY A 509 -20.44 8.93 -33.98
CA GLY A 509 -20.87 10.18 -34.58
C GLY A 509 -22.38 10.37 -34.41
N ALA A 510 -22.81 11.58 -34.08
CA ALA A 510 -24.24 11.88 -33.95
C ALA A 510 -24.95 11.80 -35.31
N SER A 511 -25.95 10.91 -35.42
CA SER A 511 -26.89 10.83 -36.55
C SER A 511 -27.78 12.06 -36.61
N ILE A 512 -28.22 12.46 -37.81
CA ILE A 512 -29.18 13.55 -38.00
C ILE A 512 -30.54 12.94 -38.36
N THR A 513 -31.45 12.85 -37.39
CA THR A 513 -32.74 12.13 -37.53
C THR A 513 -33.87 12.97 -38.11
N THR A 514 -33.79 14.30 -38.04
CA THR A 514 -34.80 15.22 -38.56
C THR A 514 -34.74 15.29 -40.09
N GLN A 515 -35.88 15.42 -40.76
CA GLN A 515 -35.88 15.64 -42.21
C GLN A 515 -35.34 17.06 -42.54
N ALA A 516 -34.65 17.21 -43.68
CA ALA A 516 -34.26 18.53 -44.17
C ALA A 516 -35.48 19.36 -44.62
N ALA A 517 -35.31 20.67 -44.70
CA ALA A 517 -36.37 21.59 -45.14
C ALA A 517 -36.84 21.29 -46.59
N THR A 518 -38.08 21.62 -46.92
CA THR A 518 -38.72 21.31 -48.20
C THR A 518 -37.86 21.70 -49.42
N GLY A 519 -37.46 20.71 -50.22
CA GLY A 519 -36.59 20.85 -51.40
C GLY A 519 -35.08 20.95 -51.11
N ALA A 520 -34.64 20.83 -49.85
CA ALA A 520 -33.22 20.86 -49.48
C ALA A 520 -32.64 19.46 -49.30
N ASN A 521 -31.39 19.28 -49.72
CA ASN A 521 -30.64 18.04 -49.49
C ASN A 521 -30.38 17.82 -48.00
N GLY A 522 -30.33 16.56 -47.60
CA GLY A 522 -29.95 16.16 -46.25
C GLY A 522 -28.49 16.49 -45.93
N LYS A 523 -28.24 17.00 -44.73
CA LYS A 523 -26.88 17.15 -44.20
C LYS A 523 -26.22 15.78 -43.97
N PRO A 524 -24.91 15.63 -44.21
CA PRO A 524 -24.21 14.39 -43.89
C PRO A 524 -24.17 14.15 -42.37
N GLY A 525 -24.15 12.88 -41.97
CA GLY A 525 -23.99 12.48 -40.57
C GLY A 525 -22.58 12.79 -40.06
N ASN A 526 -22.45 12.98 -38.75
CA ASN A 526 -21.14 13.29 -38.15
C ASN A 526 -20.22 12.05 -38.18
N PRO A 527 -18.90 12.21 -38.38
CA PRO A 527 -17.97 11.09 -38.32
C PRO A 527 -17.89 10.50 -36.90
N GLY A 528 -17.61 9.20 -36.83
CA GLY A 528 -17.24 8.54 -35.57
C GLY A 528 -15.83 8.93 -35.15
N ARG A 529 -15.56 8.97 -33.84
CA ARG A 529 -14.22 9.25 -33.32
C ARG A 529 -13.34 8.00 -33.36
N SER A 530 -12.02 8.19 -33.43
CA SER A 530 -11.08 7.07 -33.29
C SER A 530 -11.11 6.45 -31.89
N GLY A 531 -10.77 5.16 -31.80
CA GLY A 531 -10.51 4.49 -30.53
C GLY A 531 -9.21 4.96 -29.89
N GLY A 532 -9.11 4.79 -28.57
CA GLY A 532 -7.94 5.14 -27.77
C GLY A 532 -6.85 4.07 -27.79
N HIS A 533 -5.71 4.36 -27.16
CA HIS A 533 -4.58 3.43 -27.11
C HIS A 533 -4.41 2.82 -25.71
N PHE A 534 -3.93 1.58 -25.62
CA PHE A 534 -3.60 0.93 -24.36
C PHE A 534 -2.16 0.40 -24.38
N TYR A 535 -1.41 0.70 -23.35
CA TYR A 535 -0.10 0.13 -23.09
C TYR A 535 -0.02 -0.39 -21.66
N ALA A 536 0.52 -1.60 -21.48
CA ALA A 536 0.86 -2.10 -20.16
C ALA A 536 2.21 -2.84 -20.13
N LYS A 537 2.87 -2.78 -18.97
CA LYS A 537 4.05 -3.59 -18.65
C LYS A 537 3.98 -4.01 -17.18
N ALA A 538 4.22 -5.30 -16.92
CA ALA A 538 4.46 -5.84 -15.59
C ALA A 538 5.58 -6.89 -15.63
N VAL A 539 6.06 -7.30 -14.45
CA VAL A 539 6.99 -8.43 -14.30
C VAL A 539 6.20 -9.75 -14.25
N SER A 540 5.05 -9.77 -13.57
CA SER A 540 4.15 -10.92 -13.49
C SER A 540 2.70 -10.56 -13.83
N PHE A 541 1.99 -11.52 -14.42
CA PHE A 541 0.59 -11.39 -14.82
C PHE A 541 -0.24 -12.55 -14.22
N THR A 542 -1.47 -12.27 -13.81
CA THR A 542 -2.41 -13.27 -13.27
C THR A 542 -3.80 -13.08 -13.86
N HIS A 543 -4.36 -14.14 -14.44
CA HIS A 543 -5.69 -14.18 -15.08
C HIS A 543 -5.88 -13.17 -16.23
N LEU A 544 -4.83 -12.88 -17.01
CA LEU A 544 -4.89 -11.88 -18.09
C LEU A 544 -5.80 -12.30 -19.26
N ASP A 545 -6.08 -13.60 -19.41
CA ASP A 545 -7.11 -14.19 -20.27
C ASP A 545 -8.52 -13.62 -19.98
N GLN A 546 -8.75 -13.12 -18.77
CA GLN A 546 -10.04 -12.54 -18.34
C GLN A 546 -10.15 -11.04 -18.68
N LEU A 547 -9.12 -10.43 -19.29
CA LEU A 547 -9.11 -9.05 -19.71
C LEU A 547 -9.43 -8.90 -21.20
N THR A 548 -10.49 -8.14 -21.49
CA THR A 548 -10.79 -7.58 -22.81
C THR A 548 -10.44 -6.10 -22.84
N ILE A 549 -9.67 -5.66 -23.84
CA ILE A 549 -9.44 -4.26 -24.15
C ILE A 549 -10.08 -3.98 -25.51
N ASP A 550 -10.99 -3.00 -25.57
CA ASP A 550 -11.62 -2.55 -26.81
C ASP A 550 -11.10 -1.17 -27.19
N THR A 551 -10.46 -1.09 -28.34
CA THR A 551 -9.96 0.15 -28.96
C THR A 551 -10.61 0.40 -30.32
N SER A 552 -11.80 -0.15 -30.57
CA SER A 552 -12.51 0.01 -31.85
C SER A 552 -12.85 1.47 -32.16
N GLY A 553 -12.90 1.82 -33.43
CA GLY A 553 -13.38 3.12 -33.89
C GLY A 553 -14.89 3.28 -33.70
N GLY A 554 -15.35 4.49 -33.39
CA GLY A 554 -16.77 4.78 -33.23
C GLY A 554 -17.53 4.68 -34.55
N LYS A 555 -18.76 4.15 -34.52
CA LYS A 555 -19.67 4.17 -35.69
C LYS A 555 -19.91 5.62 -36.17
N GLY A 556 -19.92 5.85 -37.48
CA GLY A 556 -20.34 7.12 -38.06
C GLY A 556 -21.84 7.36 -37.93
N GLY A 557 -22.24 8.61 -37.70
CA GLY A 557 -23.64 9.01 -37.58
C GLY A 557 -24.39 8.85 -38.90
N ASP A 558 -25.65 8.45 -38.83
CA ASP A 558 -26.49 8.31 -40.03
C ASP A 558 -26.83 9.69 -40.62
N GLY A 559 -26.86 9.77 -41.95
CA GLY A 559 -27.10 11.00 -42.69
C GLY A 559 -28.56 11.45 -42.67
N GLN A 560 -28.78 12.75 -42.81
CA GLN A 560 -30.10 13.35 -42.74
C GLN A 560 -30.98 12.93 -43.92
N LYS A 561 -32.27 12.67 -43.69
CA LYS A 561 -33.23 12.51 -44.79
C LYS A 561 -33.38 13.82 -45.58
N GLY A 562 -33.41 13.74 -46.90
CA GLY A 562 -33.68 14.88 -47.77
C GLY A 562 -35.10 15.43 -47.56
N GLY A 563 -35.29 16.72 -47.78
CA GLY A 563 -36.58 17.38 -47.63
C GLY A 563 -37.53 17.01 -48.76
N THR A 564 -38.81 16.81 -48.44
CA THR A 564 -39.86 16.62 -49.45
C THR A 564 -39.82 17.77 -50.46
N GLY A 565 -40.06 17.49 -51.74
CA GLY A 565 -40.07 18.50 -52.78
C GLY A 565 -41.17 19.54 -52.56
N LYS A 566 -40.95 20.77 -53.02
CA LYS A 566 -42.01 21.79 -53.00
C LYS A 566 -43.15 21.34 -53.91
N LYS A 567 -44.39 21.38 -53.39
CA LYS A 567 -45.59 21.19 -54.21
C LYS A 567 -45.53 22.15 -55.40
N GLY A 568 -45.95 21.68 -56.58
CA GLY A 568 -46.16 22.53 -57.74
C GLY A 568 -47.28 23.53 -57.48
N ASP A 569 -47.17 24.71 -58.10
CA ASP A 569 -48.24 25.69 -58.10
C ASP A 569 -49.41 25.14 -58.92
N ASP A 570 -50.63 25.15 -58.36
CA ASP A 570 -51.85 24.84 -59.11
C ASP A 570 -52.04 25.93 -60.20
N GLY A 571 -52.59 25.56 -61.36
CA GLY A 571 -52.87 26.53 -62.42
C GLY A 571 -53.88 27.59 -61.97
N LYS A 572 -53.72 28.82 -62.45
CA LYS A 572 -54.65 29.93 -62.21
C LYS A 572 -55.26 30.42 -63.52
N ASP A 573 -56.57 30.64 -63.49
CA ASP A 573 -57.28 31.48 -64.45
C ASP A 573 -57.26 32.92 -63.89
N GLU A 574 -56.79 33.92 -64.65
CA GLU A 574 -56.76 35.33 -64.22
C GLU A 574 -57.32 36.26 -65.31
N GLU A 575 -58.15 37.21 -64.88
CA GLU A 575 -58.85 38.24 -65.66
C GLU A 575 -58.44 39.63 -65.13
N TYR A 576 -58.37 40.63 -66.01
CA TYR A 576 -57.90 42.01 -65.75
C TYR A 576 -58.97 43.02 -66.26
N PRO A 577 -58.97 44.33 -65.92
CA PRO A 577 -58.10 45.12 -65.01
C PRO A 577 -58.87 46.11 -64.07
N SER A 578 -58.15 46.91 -63.25
CA SER A 578 -58.36 48.37 -63.08
C SER A 578 -57.37 48.97 -62.07
N ALA A 579 -57.20 50.31 -62.07
CA ALA A 579 -56.13 51.03 -61.36
C ALA A 579 -56.66 52.01 -60.29
N GLN A 580 -55.86 52.31 -59.25
CA GLN A 580 -55.93 53.57 -58.47
C GLN A 580 -54.70 53.80 -57.54
N TYR A 581 -54.67 54.93 -56.81
CA TYR A 581 -53.48 55.64 -56.33
C TYR A 581 -53.41 55.81 -54.78
N VAL A 582 -52.17 55.77 -54.23
CA VAL A 582 -51.54 56.25 -52.93
C VAL A 582 -52.45 56.98 -51.89
N PRO A 583 -52.34 56.84 -50.52
CA PRO A 583 -51.16 56.71 -49.60
C PRO A 583 -51.29 55.60 -48.48
N THR A 584 -50.41 55.34 -47.48
CA THR A 584 -49.70 56.22 -46.50
C THR A 584 -48.58 55.49 -45.70
N ARG A 585 -47.97 56.19 -44.72
CA ARG A 585 -46.75 55.98 -43.89
C ARG A 585 -46.70 54.78 -42.89
N VAL A 586 -45.44 54.34 -42.62
CA VAL A 586 -44.81 53.98 -41.31
C VAL A 586 -45.45 52.87 -40.45
N ASP A 587 -44.73 51.76 -40.19
CA ASP A 587 -43.82 51.68 -39.02
C ASP A 587 -42.77 50.55 -39.14
N SER A 588 -41.98 50.41 -38.08
CA SER A 588 -40.65 49.83 -37.96
C SER A 588 -40.63 48.41 -37.37
N THR A 589 -39.42 47.89 -37.14
CA THR A 589 -39.09 46.62 -36.46
C THR A 589 -39.27 45.32 -37.29
N ASN A 590 -38.15 44.77 -37.79
CA ASN A 590 -37.42 43.73 -37.03
C ASN A 590 -36.22 43.18 -37.81
N LEU A 591 -35.03 43.36 -37.25
CA LEU A 591 -33.82 42.62 -37.61
C LEU A 591 -33.81 41.28 -36.85
N PRO A 592 -33.74 40.11 -37.52
CA PRO A 592 -33.26 38.90 -36.89
C PRO A 592 -31.72 38.96 -36.83
N GLN A 593 -31.20 38.99 -35.60
CA GLN A 593 -29.77 39.10 -35.32
C GLN A 593 -28.94 38.00 -35.98
N ARG A 594 -27.70 38.34 -36.38
CA ARG A 594 -26.65 37.35 -36.66
C ARG A 594 -26.40 36.51 -35.39
N SER A 595 -26.87 35.27 -35.37
CA SER A 595 -26.53 34.32 -34.31
C SER A 595 -25.07 33.86 -34.45
N LYS A 596 -24.37 33.82 -33.31
CA LYS A 596 -22.92 33.54 -33.24
C LYS A 596 -22.60 32.13 -33.74
N ILE A 597 -21.69 31.99 -34.71
CA ILE A 597 -21.16 30.71 -35.18
C ILE A 597 -19.67 30.59 -34.81
N ASN A 598 -19.32 29.37 -34.40
CA ASN A 598 -18.05 28.90 -33.83
C ASN A 598 -16.80 29.20 -34.72
N PRO A 599 -15.66 29.69 -34.17
CA PRO A 599 -14.60 30.33 -34.97
C PRO A 599 -13.52 29.36 -35.50
N TYR A 600 -13.89 28.22 -36.12
CA TYR A 600 -12.92 27.26 -36.67
C TYR A 600 -13.34 26.51 -37.95
N ARG A 601 -14.30 27.02 -38.75
CA ARG A 601 -14.54 26.48 -40.10
C ARG A 601 -13.85 27.34 -41.15
N ARG A 602 -13.09 26.69 -42.04
CA ARG A 602 -12.66 27.29 -43.32
C ARG A 602 -13.90 27.69 -44.11
N ALA A 603 -13.91 28.89 -44.66
CA ALA A 603 -14.95 29.34 -45.56
C ALA A 603 -14.48 29.11 -47.01
N PRO A 604 -15.24 28.41 -47.86
CA PRO A 604 -14.94 28.37 -49.27
C PRO A 604 -15.19 29.74 -49.90
N PHE A 605 -14.42 30.09 -50.92
CA PHE A 605 -14.59 31.29 -51.75
C PHE A 605 -14.54 30.92 -53.24
N SER A 606 -15.13 31.76 -54.08
CA SER A 606 -15.00 31.68 -55.55
C SER A 606 -14.92 33.08 -56.12
N LEU A 607 -13.75 33.47 -56.62
CA LEU A 607 -13.50 34.75 -57.28
C LEU A 607 -13.60 34.53 -58.80
N GLY A 608 -14.83 34.59 -59.32
CA GLY A 608 -15.14 34.43 -60.76
C GLY A 608 -15.84 33.12 -61.12
N GLY A 609 -15.84 32.79 -62.41
CA GLY A 609 -16.45 31.56 -62.97
C GLY A 609 -17.80 31.72 -63.68
N ALA A 610 -18.51 32.85 -63.52
CA ALA A 610 -19.81 33.11 -64.18
C ALA A 610 -19.93 34.50 -64.83
N SER A 611 -18.84 35.27 -64.88
CA SER A 611 -18.82 36.62 -65.48
C SER A 611 -18.32 36.58 -66.93
N PRO A 612 -18.87 37.43 -67.83
CA PRO A 612 -18.29 37.66 -69.17
C PRO A 612 -17.02 38.54 -69.12
N TRP A 613 -16.71 39.12 -67.96
CA TRP A 613 -15.58 40.02 -67.75
C TRP A 613 -14.26 39.27 -67.54
N ARG A 614 -13.19 39.79 -68.15
CA ARG A 614 -11.85 39.21 -68.12
C ARG A 614 -11.02 39.72 -66.93
N ILE A 615 -10.22 38.86 -66.32
CA ILE A 615 -9.26 39.23 -65.26
C ILE A 615 -8.26 40.25 -65.84
N GLY A 616 -8.18 41.42 -65.21
CA GLY A 616 -7.27 42.51 -65.62
C GLY A 616 -6.15 42.80 -64.60
N GLN A 617 -6.38 42.48 -63.33
CA GLN A 617 -5.40 42.63 -62.26
C GLN A 617 -5.62 41.56 -61.20
N ILE A 618 -4.54 41.06 -60.61
CA ILE A 618 -4.56 40.17 -59.45
C ILE A 618 -3.68 40.82 -58.37
N LYS A 619 -4.16 40.89 -57.14
CA LYS A 619 -3.36 41.34 -55.99
C LYS A 619 -3.13 40.17 -55.05
N ILE A 620 -1.89 39.95 -54.62
CA ILE A 620 -1.52 38.87 -53.71
C ILE A 620 -0.80 39.48 -52.51
N ASN A 621 -1.24 39.17 -51.29
CA ASN A 621 -0.50 39.49 -50.07
C ASN A 621 0.23 38.22 -49.63
N ALA A 622 1.54 38.30 -49.43
CA ALA A 622 2.36 37.15 -49.06
C ALA A 622 3.58 37.54 -48.21
N GLY A 623 3.96 36.67 -47.28
CA GLY A 623 5.17 36.79 -46.45
C GLY A 623 5.91 35.45 -46.33
N GLY A 624 5.76 34.79 -45.17
CA GLY A 624 6.20 33.40 -45.01
C GLY A 624 5.40 32.44 -45.91
N PHE A 625 4.11 32.72 -46.04
CA PHE A 625 3.10 31.95 -46.78
C PHE A 625 2.33 32.89 -47.72
N VAL A 626 1.29 32.40 -48.41
CA VAL A 626 0.32 33.27 -49.10
C VAL A 626 -0.82 33.61 -48.16
N ASP A 627 -0.88 34.87 -47.75
CA ASP A 627 -1.82 35.37 -46.75
C ASP A 627 -3.20 35.66 -47.37
N GLY A 628 -3.25 36.18 -48.61
CA GLY A 628 -4.52 36.38 -49.32
C GLY A 628 -4.39 36.82 -50.78
N ILE A 629 -5.49 36.74 -51.53
CA ILE A 629 -5.60 37.12 -52.95
C ILE A 629 -6.86 37.95 -53.21
N GLU A 630 -6.78 38.85 -54.17
CA GLU A 630 -7.91 39.61 -54.72
C GLU A 630 -7.82 39.59 -56.25
N VAL A 631 -8.97 39.44 -56.91
CA VAL A 631 -9.06 39.35 -58.38
C VAL A 631 -9.94 40.48 -58.89
N LEU A 632 -9.42 41.30 -59.79
CA LEU A 632 -10.14 42.40 -60.41
C LEU A 632 -10.34 42.13 -61.91
N VAL A 633 -11.57 42.33 -62.38
CA VAL A 633 -11.97 42.15 -63.79
C VAL A 633 -12.21 43.49 -64.48
N ARG A 634 -11.95 43.54 -65.79
CA ARG A 634 -12.21 44.72 -66.63
C ARG A 634 -13.70 44.83 -66.94
N ALA A 635 -14.38 45.75 -66.28
CA ALA A 635 -15.81 46.04 -66.43
C ALA A 635 -16.07 47.07 -67.56
N GLY A 636 -15.53 46.83 -68.75
CA GLY A 636 -15.60 47.76 -69.88
C GLY A 636 -14.24 48.36 -70.22
N LYS A 637 -14.22 49.52 -70.91
CA LYS A 637 -12.98 50.04 -71.50
C LYS A 637 -11.93 50.52 -70.49
N ASN A 638 -12.31 51.03 -69.32
CA ASN A 638 -11.38 51.56 -68.30
C ASN A 638 -11.75 51.23 -66.84
N GLU A 639 -12.84 50.51 -66.56
CA GLU A 639 -13.27 50.22 -65.19
C GLU A 639 -12.73 48.88 -64.70
N MET A 640 -12.26 48.82 -63.44
CA MET A 640 -11.77 47.61 -62.79
C MET A 640 -12.65 47.29 -61.57
N VAL A 641 -13.37 46.17 -61.63
CA VAL A 641 -14.27 45.74 -60.55
C VAL A 641 -13.64 44.57 -59.80
N SER A 642 -13.50 44.71 -58.49
CA SER A 642 -13.05 43.62 -57.62
C SER A 642 -14.14 42.55 -57.51
N LEU A 643 -13.77 41.29 -57.70
CA LEU A 643 -14.62 40.12 -57.44
C LEU A 643 -14.62 39.72 -55.96
N GLY A 644 -13.92 40.47 -55.11
CA GLY A 644 -13.72 40.19 -53.70
C GLY A 644 -12.30 39.72 -53.37
N LYS A 645 -11.97 39.80 -52.09
CA LYS A 645 -10.71 39.35 -51.49
C LYS A 645 -10.94 38.08 -50.68
N ALA A 646 -10.00 37.14 -50.76
CA ALA A 646 -9.96 35.92 -49.96
C ALA A 646 -8.64 35.86 -49.18
N GLY A 647 -8.69 35.43 -47.92
CA GLY A 647 -7.54 35.47 -47.01
C GLY A 647 -7.33 36.83 -46.31
N GLY A 648 -6.25 36.94 -45.55
CA GLY A 648 -5.97 38.05 -44.65
C GLY A 648 -5.35 39.29 -45.30
N PRO A 649 -5.08 40.34 -44.49
CA PRO A 649 -4.26 41.49 -44.85
C PRO A 649 -2.76 41.29 -44.55
N GLY A 650 -2.34 40.12 -44.05
CA GLY A 650 -0.94 39.81 -43.75
C GLY A 650 -0.04 39.78 -44.99
N GLY A 651 1.28 39.82 -44.79
CA GLY A 651 2.26 39.79 -45.86
C GLY A 651 2.43 41.12 -46.61
N THR A 652 3.34 41.14 -47.58
CA THR A 652 3.54 42.27 -48.51
C THR A 652 2.59 42.12 -49.69
N MET A 653 1.95 43.23 -50.08
CA MET A 653 0.98 43.28 -51.18
C MET A 653 1.70 43.45 -52.52
N HIS A 654 1.42 42.56 -53.46
CA HIS A 654 1.96 42.53 -54.82
C HIS A 654 0.84 42.69 -55.83
N GLU A 655 0.94 43.67 -56.74
CA GLU A 655 -0.02 43.87 -57.83
C GLU A 655 0.50 43.29 -59.16
N ILE A 656 -0.28 42.42 -59.77
CA ILE A 656 -0.01 41.80 -61.07
C ILE A 656 -1.04 42.34 -62.06
N ASN A 657 -0.66 43.37 -62.82
CA ASN A 657 -1.45 43.88 -63.94
C ASN A 657 -1.29 42.96 -65.14
N LEU A 658 -2.41 42.68 -65.83
CA LEU A 658 -2.45 41.96 -67.10
C LEU A 658 -2.79 42.93 -68.24
N ASN A 659 -1.97 42.92 -69.28
CA ASN A 659 -2.19 43.69 -70.50
C ASN A 659 -3.46 43.22 -71.24
N SER A 660 -3.97 44.04 -72.17
CA SER A 660 -5.17 43.70 -72.96
C SER A 660 -5.00 42.45 -73.85
N ASP A 661 -3.78 42.04 -74.15
CA ASP A 661 -3.42 40.80 -74.87
C ASP A 661 -2.89 39.68 -73.96
N GLU A 662 -2.73 39.95 -72.65
CA GLU A 662 -2.20 39.00 -71.67
C GLU A 662 -3.30 38.33 -70.85
N LYS A 663 -3.29 37.00 -70.81
CA LYS A 663 -4.29 36.15 -70.17
C LYS A 663 -3.63 35.25 -69.15
N LEU A 664 -4.21 35.12 -67.96
CA LEU A 664 -3.83 34.07 -67.02
C LEU A 664 -4.18 32.71 -67.66
N THR A 665 -3.18 31.84 -67.77
CA THR A 665 -3.27 30.49 -68.36
C THR A 665 -3.06 29.38 -67.32
N GLY A 666 -2.52 29.71 -66.14
CA GLY A 666 -2.35 28.74 -65.07
C GLY A 666 -1.76 29.28 -63.77
N CYS A 667 -1.54 28.37 -62.83
CA CYS A 667 -0.79 28.62 -61.61
C CYS A 667 -0.13 27.33 -61.09
N TYR A 668 0.94 27.47 -60.32
CA TYR A 668 1.60 26.35 -59.65
C TYR A 668 2.19 26.81 -58.32
N GLY A 669 2.60 25.88 -57.46
CA GLY A 669 3.08 26.27 -56.14
C GLY A 669 3.35 25.12 -55.19
N THR A 670 3.42 25.46 -53.90
CA THR A 670 3.62 24.48 -52.82
C THR A 670 2.65 24.71 -51.66
N TYR A 671 2.27 23.61 -51.00
CA TYR A 671 1.54 23.58 -49.74
C TYR A 671 2.45 23.07 -48.63
N GLY A 672 2.24 23.53 -47.40
CA GLY A 672 2.90 23.04 -46.20
C GLY A 672 1.96 23.03 -45.00
N ILE A 673 2.46 22.64 -43.82
CA ILE A 673 1.68 22.65 -42.58
C ILE A 673 2.03 23.87 -41.73
N TYR A 674 1.03 24.65 -41.33
CA TYR A 674 1.15 25.76 -40.39
C TYR A 674 -0.02 25.72 -39.39
N LYS A 675 0.31 25.79 -38.09
CA LYS A 675 -0.66 25.78 -36.97
C LYS A 675 -1.83 24.80 -37.17
N GLU A 676 -1.48 23.52 -37.38
CA GLU A 676 -2.40 22.39 -37.56
C GLU A 676 -3.23 22.38 -38.88
N GLY A 677 -3.03 23.35 -39.79
CA GLY A 677 -3.65 23.39 -41.11
C GLY A 677 -2.66 23.22 -42.27
N GLN A 678 -3.08 22.57 -43.36
CA GLN A 678 -2.38 22.65 -44.65
C GLN A 678 -2.66 24.01 -45.30
N VAL A 679 -1.63 24.76 -45.68
CA VAL A 679 -1.69 26.14 -46.18
C VAL A 679 -0.96 26.30 -47.51
N LEU A 680 -1.29 27.34 -48.29
CA LEU A 680 -0.55 27.70 -49.50
C LEU A 680 0.75 28.42 -49.11
N ASN A 681 1.87 27.72 -49.32
CA ASN A 681 3.20 28.14 -48.92
C ASN A 681 3.85 29.05 -49.96
N GLN A 682 3.77 28.65 -51.24
CA GLN A 682 4.25 29.45 -52.37
C GLN A 682 3.26 29.39 -53.53
N LEU A 683 3.05 30.51 -54.21
CA LEU A 683 2.23 30.63 -55.43
C LEU A 683 3.01 31.28 -56.56
N TYR A 684 2.87 30.70 -57.75
CA TYR A 684 3.30 31.24 -59.03
C TYR A 684 2.10 31.35 -59.96
N LEU A 685 1.98 32.45 -60.68
CA LEU A 685 1.00 32.62 -61.76
C LEU A 685 1.69 32.44 -63.12
N VAL A 686 0.94 31.90 -64.09
CA VAL A 686 1.41 31.69 -65.48
C VAL A 686 0.43 32.38 -66.43
N THR A 687 0.96 33.15 -67.38
CA THR A 687 0.18 33.79 -68.43
C THR A 687 0.62 33.32 -69.81
N ASN A 688 -0.12 33.67 -70.86
CA ASN A 688 0.31 33.48 -72.25
C ASN A 688 1.54 34.33 -72.66
N LYS A 689 2.08 35.18 -71.75
CA LYS A 689 3.24 36.06 -72.00
C LYS A 689 4.37 35.87 -70.99
N ARG A 690 4.06 35.42 -69.77
CA ARG A 690 5.00 35.23 -68.65
C ARG A 690 4.88 33.80 -68.13
N SER A 691 5.93 33.02 -68.30
CA SER A 691 6.01 31.61 -67.87
C SER A 691 6.03 31.41 -66.34
N SER A 692 6.37 32.46 -65.58
CA SER A 692 6.38 32.46 -64.12
C SER A 692 6.26 33.89 -63.59
N ILE A 693 5.30 34.11 -62.69
CA ILE A 693 5.14 35.34 -61.90
C ILE A 693 5.03 34.90 -60.44
N GLY A 694 6.13 35.05 -59.67
CA GLY A 694 6.28 34.53 -58.31
C GLY A 694 7.74 34.15 -58.01
N PRO A 695 8.02 33.48 -56.87
CA PRO A 695 7.06 33.01 -55.88
C PRO A 695 6.50 34.15 -55.04
N PHE A 696 5.19 34.08 -54.78
CA PHE A 696 4.57 34.77 -53.65
C PHE A 696 4.56 33.80 -52.46
N GLY A 697 5.22 34.18 -51.37
CA GLY A 697 5.48 33.31 -50.21
C GLY A 697 6.91 32.75 -50.21
N SER A 698 7.61 32.90 -49.08
CA SER A 698 9.05 32.61 -48.96
C SER A 698 9.38 31.20 -48.43
N ILE A 699 8.48 30.55 -47.71
CA ILE A 699 8.72 29.22 -47.14
C ILE A 699 8.28 28.16 -48.16
N LYS A 700 9.19 27.31 -48.62
CA LYS A 700 8.87 26.18 -49.51
C LYS A 700 8.07 25.10 -48.77
N GLY A 701 6.93 24.70 -49.33
CA GLY A 701 6.06 23.66 -48.78
C GLY A 701 6.53 22.23 -49.06
N ASP A 702 5.91 21.25 -48.37
CA ASP A 702 6.20 19.82 -48.45
C ASP A 702 5.53 19.11 -49.65
N ARG A 703 4.50 19.73 -50.25
CA ARG A 703 3.73 19.20 -51.37
C ARG A 703 3.60 20.23 -52.48
N THR A 704 3.70 19.81 -53.74
CA THR A 704 3.60 20.67 -54.92
C THR A 704 2.23 20.56 -55.59
N PHE A 705 1.81 21.59 -56.33
CA PHE A 705 0.70 21.51 -57.29
C PHE A 705 1.03 22.33 -58.55
N SER A 706 0.36 22.00 -59.66
CA SER A 706 0.50 22.72 -60.94
C SER A 706 -0.77 22.55 -61.77
N GLU A 707 -1.32 23.67 -62.24
CA GLU A 707 -2.59 23.79 -62.96
C GLU A 707 -2.38 24.74 -64.15
N ASN A 708 -1.84 24.21 -65.26
CA ASN A 708 -1.45 24.99 -66.43
C ASN A 708 -2.27 24.60 -67.67
N TYR A 709 -2.79 25.61 -68.37
CA TYR A 709 -3.63 25.45 -69.56
C TYR A 709 -3.16 26.42 -70.68
N PRO A 710 -2.09 26.07 -71.42
CA PRO A 710 -1.45 26.99 -72.39
C PRO A 710 -2.42 27.62 -73.39
N ASP A 711 -3.39 26.84 -73.88
CA ASP A 711 -4.34 27.24 -74.92
C ASP A 711 -5.67 27.77 -74.36
N LYS A 712 -5.76 28.05 -73.04
CA LYS A 712 -7.03 28.42 -72.38
C LYS A 712 -6.89 29.58 -71.42
N GLU A 713 -7.96 30.32 -71.26
CA GLU A 713 -8.04 31.47 -70.36
C GLU A 713 -8.66 31.07 -69.01
N VAL A 714 -8.00 31.46 -67.92
CA VAL A 714 -8.50 31.30 -66.55
C VAL A 714 -9.51 32.41 -66.26
N THR A 715 -10.78 32.04 -66.03
CA THR A 715 -11.90 32.98 -65.80
C THR A 715 -12.31 33.12 -64.32
N GLY A 716 -11.59 32.46 -63.41
CA GLY A 716 -11.82 32.57 -61.98
C GLY A 716 -10.92 31.65 -61.14
N ILE A 717 -10.82 31.98 -59.86
CA ILE A 717 -10.00 31.28 -58.85
C ILE A 717 -10.90 30.96 -57.66
N SER A 718 -11.01 29.68 -57.28
CA SER A 718 -11.77 29.22 -56.10
C SER A 718 -10.90 28.46 -55.10
N GLY A 719 -11.33 28.35 -53.85
CA GLY A 719 -10.54 27.75 -52.78
C GLY A 719 -11.15 27.88 -51.39
N ASP A 720 -10.34 27.62 -50.35
CA ASP A 720 -10.68 27.73 -48.93
C ASP A 720 -9.86 28.85 -48.24
N GLN A 721 -10.48 29.61 -47.34
CA GLN A 721 -9.82 30.58 -46.46
C GLN A 721 -10.07 30.24 -44.97
N GLY A 722 -9.01 30.35 -44.15
CA GLY A 722 -9.02 30.01 -42.72
C GLY A 722 -9.23 31.21 -41.79
N ILE A 723 -9.21 30.95 -40.48
CA ILE A 723 -9.14 31.98 -39.44
C ILE A 723 -7.67 32.09 -39.01
N ALA A 724 -7.17 33.32 -38.90
CA ALA A 724 -5.75 33.69 -38.95
C ALA A 724 -5.13 33.62 -40.36
N ASP A 725 -5.58 34.54 -41.22
CA ASP A 725 -4.82 35.18 -42.30
C ASP A 725 -4.15 34.30 -43.37
N ILE A 726 -4.60 33.05 -43.59
CA ILE A 726 -3.93 32.16 -44.54
C ILE A 726 -4.90 31.48 -45.51
N PHE A 727 -4.43 31.38 -46.75
CA PHE A 727 -5.12 30.87 -47.93
C PHE A 727 -4.72 29.41 -48.21
N HIS A 728 -5.66 28.54 -48.60
CA HIS A 728 -5.44 27.08 -48.48
C HIS A 728 -5.30 26.27 -49.79
N VAL A 729 -6.11 26.53 -50.83
CA VAL A 729 -6.16 25.74 -52.08
C VAL A 729 -6.58 26.66 -53.25
N ILE A 730 -6.14 26.35 -54.49
CA ILE A 730 -6.67 26.96 -55.72
C ILE A 730 -7.32 25.89 -56.61
N THR A 731 -8.45 26.23 -57.22
CA THR A 731 -9.03 25.48 -58.34
C THR A 731 -9.57 26.47 -59.39
N VAL A 732 -9.47 26.09 -60.67
CA VAL A 732 -9.80 26.95 -61.83
C VAL A 732 -10.98 26.36 -62.62
N HIS A 733 -11.91 27.22 -63.06
CA HIS A 733 -13.10 26.83 -63.82
C HIS A 733 -12.94 27.02 -65.34
N ARG A 734 -13.72 26.25 -66.12
CA ARG A 734 -13.82 26.31 -67.61
C ARG A 734 -15.28 26.46 -68.03
N PHE A 735 -15.56 27.20 -69.10
CA PHE A 735 -16.86 27.14 -69.79
C PHE A 735 -16.69 27.44 -71.30
N THR A 736 -17.48 26.79 -72.15
CA THR A 736 -17.56 26.99 -73.61
C THR A 736 -19.00 26.80 -74.06
N TRP A 737 -19.53 27.71 -74.88
CA TRP A 737 -20.85 27.57 -75.51
C TRP A 737 -20.82 28.01 -76.97
N GLY A 738 -21.60 27.29 -77.79
CA GLY A 738 -22.03 27.71 -79.12
C GLY A 738 -23.53 27.99 -79.14
N ASN A 739 -23.98 28.73 -80.15
CA ASN A 739 -25.39 29.12 -80.40
C ASN A 739 -26.22 27.89 -80.91
N VAL A 740 -27.56 27.87 -81.05
CA VAL A 740 -28.49 28.90 -81.60
C VAL A 740 -29.94 28.82 -81.03
N ASN A 741 -30.61 29.97 -81.04
CA ASN A 741 -32.04 30.36 -80.90
C ASN A 741 -33.12 29.51 -81.70
N PRO A 742 -34.46 29.80 -81.64
CA PRO A 742 -35.38 29.94 -80.47
C PRO A 742 -36.88 29.47 -80.72
N SER A 743 -37.71 29.16 -79.69
CA SER A 743 -39.20 29.39 -79.74
C SER A 743 -40.03 29.09 -78.45
N GLN A 744 -40.68 30.16 -77.97
CA GLN A 744 -42.08 30.34 -77.48
C GLN A 744 -43.15 29.23 -77.80
N VAL A 745 -44.29 28.98 -77.07
CA VAL A 745 -44.95 29.48 -75.81
C VAL A 745 -45.92 28.41 -75.23
N ARG A 746 -46.23 28.39 -73.90
CA ARG A 746 -47.56 28.21 -73.19
C ARG A 746 -47.46 27.47 -71.84
N ALA A 747 -48.47 27.62 -70.96
CA ALA A 747 -48.38 27.33 -69.52
C ALA A 747 -49.42 26.33 -69.00
N ASP A 748 -48.93 25.30 -68.31
CA ASP A 748 -49.68 24.33 -67.50
C ASP A 748 -49.44 24.55 -66.00
N GLY A 749 -50.19 23.82 -65.16
CA GLY A 749 -49.86 23.70 -63.72
C GLY A 749 -48.44 23.16 -63.54
N LYS A 750 -47.65 23.76 -62.65
CA LYS A 750 -46.22 23.42 -62.56
C LYS A 750 -46.04 22.04 -61.93
N GLU A 751 -45.08 21.28 -62.45
CA GLU A 751 -44.63 20.05 -61.79
C GLU A 751 -44.12 20.33 -60.37
N GLY A 752 -44.35 19.36 -59.48
CA GLY A 752 -43.79 19.42 -58.13
C GLY A 752 -42.28 19.21 -58.20
N LYS A 753 -41.52 20.02 -57.46
CA LYS A 753 -40.06 19.93 -57.52
C LYS A 753 -39.58 18.59 -56.97
N LYS A 754 -38.48 18.05 -57.49
CA LYS A 754 -37.80 16.88 -56.90
C LYS A 754 -37.55 17.13 -55.41
N GLY A 755 -37.72 16.09 -54.59
CA GLY A 755 -37.25 16.11 -53.20
C GLY A 755 -35.73 16.23 -53.15
N GLY A 756 -35.21 16.76 -52.06
CA GLY A 756 -33.77 16.86 -51.84
C GLY A 756 -33.15 15.46 -51.70
N ASP A 757 -31.91 15.30 -52.15
CA ASP A 757 -31.17 14.05 -51.97
C ASP A 757 -30.85 13.81 -50.48
N GLY A 758 -30.73 12.54 -50.09
CA GLY A 758 -30.38 12.18 -48.73
C GLY A 758 -28.91 12.49 -48.40
N GLY A 759 -28.64 12.90 -47.17
CA GLY A 759 -27.29 13.19 -46.69
C GLY A 759 -26.46 11.90 -46.58
N LYS A 760 -25.17 11.97 -46.91
CA LYS A 760 -24.26 10.82 -46.75
C LYS A 760 -24.11 10.44 -45.28
N GLY A 761 -23.96 9.15 -44.99
CA GLY A 761 -23.55 8.69 -43.66
C GLY A 761 -22.17 9.22 -43.29
N GLY A 762 -21.96 9.50 -42.00
CA GLY A 762 -20.65 9.84 -41.47
C GLY A 762 -19.69 8.68 -41.61
N ILE A 763 -18.40 8.97 -41.83
CA ILE A 763 -17.35 7.95 -41.87
C ILE A 763 -17.12 7.43 -40.44
N GLY A 764 -16.93 6.12 -40.27
CA GLY A 764 -16.57 5.55 -38.98
C GLY A 764 -15.14 5.90 -38.56
N GLY A 765 -14.88 5.89 -37.25
CA GLY A 765 -13.55 6.16 -36.71
C GLY A 765 -12.55 5.03 -36.97
N LEU A 766 -11.26 5.33 -36.86
CA LEU A 766 -10.19 4.33 -36.90
C LEU A 766 -10.02 3.65 -35.53
N PRO A 767 -9.62 2.38 -35.47
CA PRO A 767 -9.26 1.74 -34.21
C PRO A 767 -7.94 2.31 -33.67
N GLY A 768 -7.81 2.32 -32.36
CA GLY A 768 -6.53 2.47 -31.68
C GLY A 768 -5.80 1.13 -31.53
N THR A 769 -4.80 1.09 -30.67
CA THR A 769 -3.92 -0.07 -30.46
C THR A 769 -3.88 -0.49 -28.99
N ALA A 770 -3.73 -1.78 -28.70
CA ALA A 770 -3.46 -2.27 -27.36
C ALA A 770 -2.20 -3.13 -27.35
N VAL A 771 -1.33 -2.92 -26.36
CA VAL A 771 -0.08 -3.68 -26.18
C VAL A 771 0.12 -3.99 -24.71
N ILE A 772 0.30 -5.27 -24.37
CA ILE A 772 0.78 -5.69 -23.05
C ILE A 772 2.12 -6.40 -23.27
N LYS A 773 3.22 -5.79 -22.81
CA LYS A 773 4.56 -6.37 -23.00
C LYS A 773 4.69 -7.64 -22.18
N GLY A 774 4.95 -8.76 -22.87
CA GLY A 774 5.25 -10.07 -22.27
C GLY A 774 4.03 -10.95 -21.99
N ALA A 775 2.82 -10.61 -22.46
CA ALA A 775 1.64 -11.44 -22.22
C ALA A 775 0.55 -11.32 -23.30
N THR A 776 -0.24 -12.38 -23.46
CA THR A 776 -1.40 -12.47 -24.36
C THR A 776 -2.70 -12.07 -23.64
N PHE A 777 -3.61 -11.39 -24.34
CA PHE A 777 -4.88 -10.88 -23.81
C PHE A 777 -5.90 -10.73 -24.94
N THR A 778 -7.18 -10.49 -24.62
CA THR A 778 -8.20 -10.25 -25.66
C THR A 778 -8.20 -8.78 -26.10
N HIS A 779 -7.86 -8.52 -27.36
CA HIS A 779 -7.90 -7.19 -27.97
C HIS A 779 -9.01 -7.12 -29.04
N ILE A 780 -9.83 -6.07 -28.99
CA ILE A 780 -10.83 -5.76 -30.01
C ILE A 780 -10.44 -4.43 -30.66
N ALA A 781 -10.23 -4.42 -31.97
CA ALA A 781 -9.78 -3.25 -32.74
C ALA A 781 -10.46 -3.19 -34.12
N ASN A 782 -11.78 -2.96 -34.12
CA ASN A 782 -12.54 -2.84 -35.37
C ASN A 782 -12.54 -1.40 -35.88
N ASN A 783 -12.51 -1.22 -37.21
CA ASN A 783 -12.92 0.04 -37.82
C ASN A 783 -14.38 0.34 -37.44
N GLY A 784 -14.66 1.61 -37.14
CA GLY A 784 -16.03 2.07 -37.00
C GLY A 784 -16.78 1.86 -38.31
N THR A 785 -18.00 1.33 -38.26
CA THR A 785 -18.86 1.27 -39.45
C THR A 785 -19.27 2.67 -39.86
N SER A 786 -19.35 2.94 -41.17
CA SER A 786 -19.97 4.18 -41.65
C SER A 786 -21.44 4.24 -41.26
N GLY A 787 -21.96 5.45 -41.07
CA GLY A 787 -23.39 5.69 -40.91
C GLY A 787 -24.16 5.30 -42.17
N LYS A 788 -25.47 5.04 -42.03
CA LYS A 788 -26.34 4.87 -43.19
C LYS A 788 -26.51 6.22 -43.89
N ASN A 789 -26.61 6.23 -45.22
CA ASN A 789 -27.07 7.40 -45.94
C ASN A 789 -28.53 7.68 -45.55
N GLY A 790 -28.89 8.96 -45.46
CA GLY A 790 -30.29 9.36 -45.38
C GLY A 790 -31.02 8.99 -46.67
N ASN A 791 -32.32 8.76 -46.57
CA ASN A 791 -33.16 8.59 -47.77
C ASN A 791 -33.35 9.95 -48.46
N GLY A 792 -33.53 9.95 -49.78
CA GLY A 792 -34.05 11.13 -50.48
C GLY A 792 -35.41 11.54 -49.95
N GLY A 793 -35.73 12.82 -50.05
CA GLY A 793 -37.09 13.32 -49.80
C GLY A 793 -38.03 12.93 -50.93
N ASP A 794 -39.30 12.70 -50.61
CA ASP A 794 -40.32 12.43 -51.61
C ASP A 794 -40.46 13.60 -52.59
N GLY A 795 -40.82 13.31 -53.85
CA GLY A 795 -41.14 14.36 -54.82
C GLY A 795 -42.29 15.25 -54.34
N GLY A 796 -42.22 16.54 -54.66
CA GLY A 796 -43.36 17.43 -54.46
C GLY A 796 -44.54 16.94 -55.30
N LYS A 797 -45.76 16.99 -54.75
CA LYS A 797 -46.95 16.71 -55.56
C LYS A 797 -47.10 17.80 -56.62
N GLY A 798 -47.44 17.43 -57.86
CA GLY A 798 -47.71 18.41 -58.93
C GLY A 798 -48.87 19.34 -58.60
N GLY A 799 -48.90 20.49 -59.27
CA GLY A 799 -50.09 21.34 -59.30
C GLY A 799 -51.27 20.62 -59.96
N LYS A 800 -52.50 20.94 -59.55
CA LYS A 800 -53.71 20.54 -60.26
C LYS A 800 -53.85 21.41 -61.51
N HIS A 801 -54.10 20.78 -62.66
CA HIS A 801 -54.51 21.48 -63.88
C HIS A 801 -55.97 21.96 -63.74
N GLY A 802 -56.31 23.05 -64.45
CA GLY A 802 -57.69 23.55 -64.53
C GLY A 802 -58.65 22.53 -65.14
N ARG A 803 -59.94 22.60 -64.79
CA ARG A 803 -60.93 21.62 -65.26
C ARG A 803 -61.33 21.88 -66.71
N TYR A 804 -61.20 20.87 -67.56
CA TYR A 804 -62.04 20.74 -68.75
C TYR A 804 -62.82 19.41 -68.72
N HIS A 805 -64.10 19.50 -69.05
CA HIS A 805 -64.97 18.36 -69.33
C HIS A 805 -64.83 17.98 -70.82
N MET A 806 -64.51 16.72 -71.13
CA MET A 806 -65.41 15.81 -71.86
C MET A 806 -64.74 14.48 -72.28
N LEU A 807 -65.55 13.43 -72.16
CA LEU A 807 -65.54 12.16 -72.89
C LEU A 807 -64.32 11.21 -72.83
N LYS A 808 -64.63 10.05 -72.25
CA LYS A 808 -63.98 8.74 -72.27
C LYS A 808 -63.08 8.47 -73.49
N ASP A 809 -61.89 7.93 -73.23
CA ASP A 809 -61.63 6.55 -73.66
C ASP A 809 -60.72 5.77 -72.70
N ARG A 810 -60.70 4.44 -72.82
CA ARG A 810 -60.07 3.51 -71.86
C ARG A 810 -58.57 3.31 -72.15
N GLY A 811 -57.73 3.63 -71.18
CA GLY A 811 -56.30 3.30 -71.22
C GLY A 811 -55.74 3.01 -69.82
N ARG A 812 -55.69 1.73 -69.43
CA ARG A 812 -55.05 1.30 -68.18
C ARG A 812 -53.53 1.29 -68.42
N ALA A 813 -52.83 2.31 -67.94
CA ALA A 813 -51.36 2.33 -67.97
C ALA A 813 -50.84 1.58 -66.73
N ASP A 814 -50.47 0.31 -66.93
CA ASP A 814 -49.88 -0.52 -65.89
C ASP A 814 -48.48 -0.04 -65.46
N ASN A 815 -48.04 -0.52 -64.30
CA ASN A 815 -46.75 -0.18 -63.70
C ASN A 815 -45.58 -0.42 -64.68
N GLY A 816 -44.92 0.66 -65.11
CA GLY A 816 -43.70 0.59 -65.91
C GLY A 816 -42.63 -0.25 -65.20
N PRO A 817 -41.93 -1.15 -65.92
CA PRO A 817 -41.13 -2.20 -65.30
C PRO A 817 -39.88 -1.66 -64.61
N LYS A 818 -39.49 -2.32 -63.50
CA LYS A 818 -38.17 -2.16 -62.89
C LYS A 818 -37.09 -2.71 -63.84
N GLY A 819 -36.59 -1.85 -64.74
CA GLY A 819 -35.44 -2.16 -65.58
C GLY A 819 -34.20 -2.45 -64.73
N GLY A 820 -33.76 -3.71 -64.71
CA GLY A 820 -32.51 -4.10 -64.08
C GLY A 820 -31.31 -3.65 -64.91
N LEU A 821 -30.64 -2.58 -64.49
CA LEU A 821 -29.31 -2.24 -64.99
C LEU A 821 -28.28 -3.17 -64.32
N SER A 822 -27.66 -4.03 -65.11
CA SER A 822 -26.52 -4.84 -64.67
C SER A 822 -25.41 -3.93 -64.13
N GLN A 823 -24.89 -4.25 -62.95
CA GLN A 823 -23.69 -3.59 -62.44
C GLN A 823 -22.50 -3.99 -63.30
N VAL A 824 -22.02 -3.06 -64.14
CA VAL A 824 -20.64 -3.11 -64.63
C VAL A 824 -19.75 -2.77 -63.44
N THR A 825 -19.06 -3.76 -62.90
CA THR A 825 -18.07 -3.59 -61.83
C THR A 825 -16.92 -2.73 -62.36
N PRO A 826 -16.60 -1.58 -61.75
CA PRO A 826 -15.39 -0.85 -62.11
C PRO A 826 -14.15 -1.71 -61.77
N PRO A 827 -13.06 -1.65 -62.55
CA PRO A 827 -11.85 -2.41 -62.27
C PRO A 827 -11.32 -2.08 -60.89
N ALA A 828 -10.86 -3.11 -60.17
CA ALA A 828 -10.30 -2.95 -58.84
C ALA A 828 -9.11 -1.97 -58.86
N PRO A 829 -9.01 -1.03 -57.91
CA PRO A 829 -7.86 -0.14 -57.84
C PRO A 829 -6.60 -0.95 -57.62
N THR A 830 -5.59 -0.72 -58.47
CA THR A 830 -4.28 -1.35 -58.39
C THR A 830 -3.73 -1.21 -56.97
N ALA A 831 -3.35 -2.33 -56.35
CA ALA A 831 -2.87 -2.32 -54.97
C ALA A 831 -1.68 -1.36 -54.84
N LEU A 832 -1.79 -0.38 -53.95
CA LEU A 832 -0.65 0.41 -53.50
C LEU A 832 0.41 -0.57 -52.96
N PRO A 833 1.71 -0.36 -53.26
CA PRO A 833 2.75 -1.27 -52.82
C PRO A 833 2.69 -1.43 -51.31
N ALA A 834 2.70 -2.68 -50.84
CA ALA A 834 2.56 -3.00 -49.43
C ALA A 834 3.62 -2.25 -48.63
N ILE A 835 3.19 -1.37 -47.72
CA ILE A 835 4.08 -0.71 -46.77
C ILE A 835 4.79 -1.83 -46.01
N ASN A 836 6.11 -1.91 -46.17
CA ASN A 836 6.92 -2.90 -45.47
C ASN A 836 6.76 -2.66 -43.96
N MET A 837 5.93 -3.49 -43.33
CA MET A 837 5.54 -3.34 -41.93
C MET A 837 6.77 -3.45 -41.02
N GLN A 838 7.80 -4.19 -41.43
CA GLN A 838 9.06 -4.27 -40.72
C GLN A 838 9.83 -2.94 -40.77
N THR A 839 9.82 -2.22 -41.90
CA THR A 839 10.40 -0.87 -42.00
C THR A 839 9.66 0.13 -41.11
N ALA A 840 8.32 0.09 -41.09
CA ALA A 840 7.53 0.94 -40.20
C ALA A 840 7.78 0.62 -38.71
N ILE A 841 7.85 -0.67 -38.34
CA ILE A 841 8.20 -1.12 -36.98
C ILE A 841 9.62 -0.71 -36.60
N ASN A 842 10.58 -0.78 -37.52
CA ASN A 842 11.97 -0.41 -37.27
C ASN A 842 12.14 1.11 -37.11
N LEU A 843 11.48 1.92 -37.95
CA LEU A 843 11.44 3.38 -37.80
C LEU A 843 10.76 3.79 -36.48
N TYR A 844 9.66 3.13 -36.11
CA TYR A 844 8.96 3.41 -34.85
C TYR A 844 9.79 2.99 -33.62
N LYS A 845 10.53 1.87 -33.70
CA LYS A 845 11.51 1.48 -32.68
C LYS A 845 12.66 2.48 -32.57
N ALA A 846 13.20 2.94 -33.69
CA ALA A 846 14.29 3.92 -33.71
C ALA A 846 13.85 5.26 -33.08
N TYR A 847 12.68 5.78 -33.48
CA TYR A 847 12.06 6.96 -32.88
C TYR A 847 11.86 6.80 -31.36
N TYR A 848 11.31 5.66 -30.90
CA TYR A 848 11.07 5.42 -29.48
C TYR A 848 12.37 5.26 -28.66
N LEU A 849 13.45 4.75 -29.27
CA LEU A 849 14.77 4.68 -28.63
C LEU A 849 15.46 6.05 -28.59
N GLN A 850 15.22 6.90 -29.60
CA GLN A 850 15.72 8.27 -29.65
C GLN A 850 15.02 9.16 -28.61
N GLU A 851 13.69 9.07 -28.47
CA GLU A 851 12.91 9.72 -27.41
C GLU A 851 13.32 9.23 -26.00
N ALA A 852 13.68 7.95 -25.85
CA ALA A 852 14.22 7.41 -24.60
C ALA A 852 15.62 7.94 -24.25
N SER A 853 16.30 8.64 -25.17
CA SER A 853 17.58 9.32 -24.95
C SER A 853 17.45 10.85 -24.77
N ASP A 854 16.23 11.40 -24.76
CA ASP A 854 16.01 12.83 -24.50
C ASP A 854 16.34 13.17 -23.02
N PRO A 855 17.20 14.17 -22.75
CA PRO A 855 17.61 14.54 -21.39
C PRO A 855 16.48 15.08 -20.49
N LEU A 856 15.29 15.42 -21.01
CA LEU A 856 14.12 15.76 -20.18
C LEU A 856 13.47 14.53 -19.49
N VAL A 857 13.84 13.31 -19.88
CA VAL A 857 13.41 12.04 -19.24
C VAL A 857 14.43 11.57 -18.15
N SER A 858 15.52 12.31 -17.97
CA SER A 858 16.75 11.90 -17.24
C SER A 858 16.65 11.58 -15.73
N PRO A 859 15.67 12.03 -14.92
CA PRO A 859 15.61 11.63 -13.50
C PRO A 859 15.43 10.12 -13.29
N PHE A 860 14.84 9.41 -14.25
CA PHE A 860 14.34 8.04 -14.03
C PHE A 860 15.44 6.96 -14.01
N VAL A 861 16.58 7.20 -14.67
CA VAL A 861 17.69 6.22 -14.76
C VAL A 861 18.59 6.24 -13.52
N LYS A 862 18.69 7.38 -12.82
CA LYS A 862 19.53 7.52 -11.62
C LYS A 862 19.02 6.77 -10.39
N VAL A 863 17.76 6.34 -10.38
CA VAL A 863 17.14 5.66 -9.23
C VAL A 863 17.43 4.14 -9.21
N PHE A 864 17.79 3.54 -10.35
CA PHE A 864 17.96 2.08 -10.47
C PHE A 864 19.22 1.68 -11.28
N PRO A 865 20.44 1.85 -10.75
CA PRO A 865 21.69 1.54 -11.46
C PRO A 865 21.90 0.04 -11.77
N ASN A 866 21.12 -0.86 -11.15
CA ASN A 866 21.30 -2.32 -11.26
C ASN A 866 20.45 -2.99 -12.34
N LEU A 867 19.72 -2.23 -13.17
CA LEU A 867 19.02 -2.75 -14.34
C LEU A 867 19.88 -2.61 -15.60
N LYS A 868 20.79 -3.57 -15.79
CA LYS A 868 21.34 -3.91 -17.12
C LYS A 868 20.60 -5.15 -17.67
N PRO A 869 20.54 -5.33 -19.00
CA PRO A 869 19.80 -6.42 -19.65
C PRO A 869 20.32 -7.81 -19.28
#